data_AF-A0A9W8LXJ7-F1
#
_entry.id   AF-A0A9W8LXJ7-F1
#
_cell.length_a   1.000
_cell.length_b   1.000
_cell.length_c   1.000
_cell.angle_alpha   90.00
_cell.angle_beta   90.00
_cell.angle_gamma   90.00
#
_symmetry.space_group_name_H-M   'P 1'
#
loop_
_entity.id
_entity.type
_entity.pdbx_description
1 polymer ?
#
loop_
_entity_poly.entity_id
_entity_poly.type
_entity_poly.pdbx_seq_one_letter_code
_entity_poly.pdbx_strand_id
1 'polypeptide(L)'
;MTQALANDDLSRLAESSSMDAEEVVNALVKRFERRPTGHAYTNIGTRLLVALNPFEAQEASSDESAMRYVDDYRDTSAVRPELAPHVFKTAEQAYLHMRQTGLNQSLIFIGESGSGKTEQRRLAFRFFSLLRTHSKKDVKLFVRLQQADVVLEAFSNAKTTAHHNASRVGTYTELQFDERGRAVGMKTLTYMLEKARVTDTPPEERNFHVLYYLANGATAEQRVQFGIPTDIVSFEYLSRASFGMRISSSSDAEQLDDLCVAMKHVGLHKRYQRHIFAVLGAILCLGNLSFVYESQDGFDSAVVKNTDLLHQVSKVLGVDAISLETALTNKTQAVGNETCTVYLDAEGAAVRRDELARALYSLLFNWLVEFVNARFCREDSERASFIGMVDFAGWHGQRRSRYEQLCSNFANERLQHFMFHQVFEVGNDEYAAETIAGSVPVVEFPDRTECLDLFIKPTTGLFCIMDRQAAEILGQGAGAHGKKKKKKRRDSISSSREFAADADERMAAFQLLSSFNKHNGGKMGDKNAFYEPVDSKNEMNSFSVEHFWGEVSYDVEGFVDRNLDQLSSDFVAVFRGDSTAENRGSRNEFVAGLFTDKAVATEVHPRNERTVVQAQALAVPTRAPSMMHRKLPAARIRRVGALATQFNRALAELISTLDETLPWFVVCVRSNDQAKPGWADARKVLGAVRSFALDAAVKRKQVEYAAAMLPQDFADRYARVIADVAPAAARSSDARARCLALKDALALDDSAMAL
;
A
#
# COMPACT_ATOMS: atom_id res chain seq x y z
N MET A 1 2.00 24.11 -33.43
CA MET A 1 2.07 23.57 -32.05
C MET A 1 0.68 23.40 -31.43
N THR A 2 -0.25 24.34 -31.62
CA THR A 2 -1.62 24.29 -31.09
C THR A 2 -2.49 23.12 -31.57
N GLN A 3 -2.39 22.69 -32.84
CA GLN A 3 -3.10 21.48 -33.32
C GLN A 3 -2.56 20.16 -32.72
N ALA A 4 -1.32 20.13 -32.20
CA ALA A 4 -0.74 18.91 -31.63
C ALA A 4 -1.21 18.66 -30.19
N LEU A 5 -1.58 19.71 -29.45
CA LEU A 5 -2.01 19.64 -28.05
C LEU A 5 -3.49 19.30 -27.91
N ALA A 6 -4.34 19.76 -28.83
CA ALA A 6 -5.76 19.38 -28.88
C ALA A 6 -5.97 17.87 -29.07
N ASN A 7 -4.99 17.19 -29.66
CA ASN A 7 -5.02 15.74 -29.84
C ASN A 7 -4.55 14.98 -28.58
N ASP A 8 -4.02 15.61 -27.53
CA ASP A 8 -3.38 14.88 -26.42
C ASP A 8 -4.38 14.29 -25.40
N ASP A 9 -5.67 14.59 -25.55
CA ASP A 9 -6.78 13.90 -24.88
C ASP A 9 -7.46 12.94 -25.86
N LEU A 10 -7.41 11.64 -25.56
CA LEU A 10 -7.99 10.61 -26.42
C LEU A 10 -9.52 10.68 -26.48
N SER A 11 -10.19 11.17 -25.45
CA SER A 11 -11.66 11.25 -25.46
C SER A 11 -12.21 12.41 -26.29
N ARG A 12 -11.34 13.37 -26.68
CA ARG A 12 -11.70 14.51 -27.53
C ARG A 12 -11.40 14.28 -29.02
N LEU A 13 -10.83 13.12 -29.38
CA LEU A 13 -10.56 12.78 -30.77
C LEU A 13 -11.87 12.50 -31.52
N ALA A 14 -11.91 12.87 -32.81
CA ALA A 14 -13.09 12.64 -33.65
C ALA A 14 -13.42 11.14 -33.80
N GLU A 15 -12.41 10.27 -33.84
CA GLU A 15 -12.58 8.82 -33.88
C GLU A 15 -12.87 8.15 -32.53
N SER A 16 -12.91 8.90 -31.42
CA SER A 16 -12.99 8.35 -30.05
C SER A 16 -14.16 7.37 -29.83
N SER A 17 -15.27 7.49 -30.56
CA SER A 17 -16.45 6.61 -30.44
C SER A 17 -16.21 5.21 -30.97
N SER A 18 -15.33 5.06 -31.95
CA SER A 18 -14.99 3.78 -32.57
C SER A 18 -13.64 3.23 -32.12
N MET A 19 -12.87 3.97 -31.32
CA MET A 19 -11.54 3.54 -30.90
C MET A 19 -11.55 2.19 -30.19
N ASP A 20 -10.74 1.26 -30.70
CA ASP A 20 -10.48 -0.01 -30.05
C ASP A 20 -9.15 0.04 -29.26
N ALA A 21 -8.86 -1.06 -28.55
CA ALA A 21 -7.64 -1.16 -27.76
C ALA A 21 -6.35 -1.01 -28.60
N GLU A 22 -6.34 -1.46 -29.87
CA GLU A 22 -5.16 -1.36 -30.73
C GLU A 22 -4.94 0.07 -31.22
N GLU A 23 -6.01 0.80 -31.53
CA GLU A 23 -5.98 2.22 -31.89
C GLU A 23 -5.50 3.09 -30.72
N VAL A 24 -5.96 2.81 -29.49
CA VAL A 24 -5.46 3.48 -28.27
C VAL A 24 -3.96 3.23 -28.10
N VAL A 25 -3.50 1.98 -28.24
CA VAL A 25 -2.06 1.64 -28.16
C VAL A 25 -1.27 2.38 -29.23
N ASN A 26 -1.77 2.38 -30.47
CA ASN A 26 -1.13 3.07 -31.57
C ASN A 26 -0.99 4.58 -31.29
N ALA A 27 -2.00 5.21 -30.69
CA ALA A 27 -1.93 6.61 -30.29
C ALA A 27 -0.88 6.84 -29.18
N LEU A 28 -0.88 6.01 -28.13
CA LEU A 28 0.07 6.10 -27.01
C LEU A 28 1.52 5.90 -27.48
N VAL A 29 1.79 4.82 -28.22
CA VAL A 29 3.14 4.48 -28.72
C VAL A 29 3.65 5.55 -29.70
N LYS A 30 2.81 6.01 -30.64
CA LYS A 30 3.21 7.09 -31.57
C LYS A 30 3.57 8.38 -30.83
N ARG A 31 2.85 8.74 -29.76
CA ARG A 31 3.16 9.94 -28.94
C ARG A 31 4.46 9.79 -28.16
N PHE A 32 4.67 8.61 -27.60
CA PHE A 32 5.84 8.29 -26.81
C PHE A 32 7.11 8.30 -27.67
N GLU A 33 7.09 7.69 -28.86
CA GLU A 33 8.30 7.51 -29.69
C GLU A 33 8.58 8.65 -30.67
N ARG A 34 7.55 9.28 -31.25
CA ARG A 34 7.73 10.19 -32.42
C ARG A 34 7.91 11.65 -32.06
N ARG A 35 7.61 12.07 -30.82
CA ARG A 35 7.79 13.47 -30.43
C ARG A 35 9.26 13.72 -30.08
N PRO A 36 9.86 14.86 -30.49
CA PRO A 36 11.28 15.16 -30.27
C PRO A 36 11.73 15.05 -28.80
N THR A 37 10.81 15.22 -27.86
CA THR A 37 11.04 15.15 -26.42
C THR A 37 10.32 13.99 -25.74
N GLY A 38 9.77 13.02 -26.48
CA GLY A 38 9.05 11.85 -25.96
C GLY A 38 7.90 12.20 -25.00
N HIS A 39 6.66 12.32 -25.47
CA HIS A 39 5.57 12.69 -24.57
C HIS A 39 5.00 11.46 -23.85
N ALA A 40 5.39 11.28 -22.59
CA ALA A 40 4.99 10.17 -21.74
C ALA A 40 3.52 10.20 -21.27
N TYR A 41 2.82 11.31 -21.47
CA TYR A 41 1.54 11.59 -20.84
C TYR A 41 0.43 11.73 -21.87
N THR A 42 -0.76 11.25 -21.53
CA THR A 42 -1.96 11.34 -22.38
C THR A 42 -3.20 11.35 -21.50
N ASN A 43 -4.12 12.28 -21.76
CA ASN A 43 -5.38 12.35 -21.04
C ASN A 43 -6.44 11.44 -21.65
N ILE A 44 -7.37 11.01 -20.80
CA ILE A 44 -8.66 10.43 -21.18
C ILE A 44 -9.72 11.17 -20.35
N GLY A 45 -10.30 12.22 -20.93
CA GLY A 45 -11.17 13.13 -20.20
C GLY A 45 -10.45 13.90 -19.09
N THR A 46 -11.18 14.35 -18.07
CA THR A 46 -10.66 15.34 -17.12
C THR A 46 -9.80 14.72 -16.01
N ARG A 47 -10.18 13.53 -15.55
CA ARG A 47 -9.66 12.94 -14.30
C ARG A 47 -8.85 11.65 -14.47
N LEU A 48 -8.56 11.23 -15.71
CA LEU A 48 -7.78 10.03 -16.00
C LEU A 48 -6.56 10.39 -16.86
N LEU A 49 -5.37 10.19 -16.29
CA LEU A 49 -4.08 10.40 -16.95
C LEU A 49 -3.39 9.06 -17.18
N VAL A 50 -2.98 8.79 -18.42
CA VAL A 50 -2.12 7.65 -18.77
C VAL A 50 -0.67 8.14 -18.84
N ALA A 51 0.22 7.49 -18.08
CA ALA A 51 1.64 7.82 -18.01
C ALA A 51 2.49 6.60 -18.40
N LEU A 52 3.17 6.67 -19.55
CA LEU A 52 4.14 5.65 -19.98
C LEU A 52 5.50 5.93 -19.33
N ASN A 53 6.09 4.94 -18.66
CA ASN A 53 7.38 5.10 -18.00
C ASN A 53 8.51 5.35 -19.04
N PRO A 54 9.19 6.50 -19.02
CA PRO A 54 10.30 6.77 -19.93
C PRO A 54 11.60 6.03 -19.56
N PHE A 55 11.73 5.48 -18.35
CA PHE A 55 12.95 4.88 -17.81
C PHE A 55 14.18 5.81 -17.78
N GLU A 56 13.99 7.11 -17.98
CA GLU A 56 15.01 8.14 -17.86
C GLU A 56 14.39 9.44 -17.35
N ALA A 57 15.22 10.33 -16.82
CA ALA A 57 14.78 11.65 -16.39
C ALA A 57 14.37 12.49 -17.60
N GLN A 58 13.15 13.02 -17.58
CA GLN A 58 12.61 13.85 -18.64
C GLN A 58 12.72 15.34 -18.29
N GLU A 59 13.10 16.19 -19.24
CA GLU A 59 13.11 17.65 -19.06
C GLU A 59 11.71 18.19 -18.70
N ALA A 60 10.65 17.53 -19.20
CA ALA A 60 9.26 17.85 -18.90
C ALA A 60 8.91 17.69 -17.40
N SER A 61 9.69 16.91 -16.66
CA SER A 61 9.52 16.67 -15.21
C SER A 61 10.41 17.58 -14.34
N SER A 62 11.11 18.54 -14.94
CA SER A 62 11.94 19.54 -14.22
C SER A 62 11.11 20.58 -13.46
N ASP A 63 11.75 21.26 -12.51
CA ASP A 63 11.15 22.40 -11.81
C ASP A 63 10.78 23.55 -12.75
N GLU A 64 11.56 23.78 -13.80
CA GLU A 64 11.24 24.82 -14.80
C GLU A 64 9.94 24.48 -15.53
N SER A 65 9.77 23.22 -15.94
CA SER A 65 8.52 22.76 -16.56
C SER A 65 7.36 22.83 -15.57
N ALA A 66 7.57 22.46 -14.31
CA ALA A 66 6.56 22.59 -13.25
C ALA A 66 6.08 24.03 -13.07
N MET A 67 7.00 25.01 -13.09
CA MET A 67 6.63 26.43 -12.97
C MET A 67 5.69 26.91 -14.08
N ARG A 68 5.75 26.33 -15.29
CA ARG A 68 4.80 26.66 -16.38
C ARG A 68 3.35 26.32 -16.00
N TYR A 69 3.13 25.19 -15.32
CA TYR A 69 1.80 24.81 -14.82
C TYR A 69 1.39 25.65 -13.60
N VAL A 70 2.34 26.11 -12.80
CA VAL A 70 2.07 27.07 -11.72
C VAL A 70 1.63 28.43 -12.28
N ASP A 71 2.25 28.88 -13.37
CA ASP A 71 1.89 30.13 -14.03
C ASP A 71 0.53 30.02 -14.72
N ASP A 72 0.23 28.89 -15.36
CA ASP A 72 -1.10 28.60 -15.94
C ASP A 72 -2.21 28.61 -14.86
N TYR A 73 -1.94 28.03 -13.69
CA TYR A 73 -2.86 28.13 -12.54
C TYR A 73 -3.13 29.58 -12.10
N ARG A 74 -2.14 30.46 -12.22
CA ARG A 74 -2.24 31.88 -11.82
C ARG A 74 -2.81 32.76 -12.93
N ASP A 75 -2.84 32.28 -14.16
CA ASP A 75 -3.32 33.04 -15.30
C ASP A 75 -4.85 33.10 -15.31
N THR A 76 -5.37 34.31 -15.11
CA THR A 76 -6.81 34.61 -15.18
C THR A 76 -7.20 35.25 -16.52
N SER A 77 -6.34 35.20 -17.53
CA SER A 77 -6.60 35.76 -18.86
C SER A 77 -7.73 34.99 -19.58
N ALA A 78 -8.46 35.70 -20.43
CA ALA A 78 -9.58 35.12 -21.18
C ALA A 78 -9.13 34.11 -22.25
N VAL A 79 -7.89 34.22 -22.73
CA VAL A 79 -7.31 33.34 -23.75
C VAL A 79 -5.99 32.82 -23.21
N ARG A 80 -6.02 31.57 -22.71
CA ARG A 80 -4.85 30.87 -22.20
C ARG A 80 -4.39 29.80 -23.20
N PRO A 81 -3.07 29.63 -23.41
CA PRO A 81 -2.56 28.52 -24.19
C PRO A 81 -2.83 27.21 -23.45
N GLU A 82 -3.41 26.22 -24.12
CA GLU A 82 -3.58 24.88 -23.55
C GLU A 82 -2.20 24.24 -23.34
N LEU A 83 -1.92 23.77 -22.13
CA LEU A 83 -0.69 23.05 -21.80
C LEU A 83 -0.85 21.56 -22.08
N ALA A 84 0.28 20.90 -22.36
CA ALA A 84 0.32 19.46 -22.60
C ALA A 84 -0.09 18.66 -21.35
N PRO A 85 -0.66 17.46 -21.50
CA PRO A 85 -0.92 16.58 -20.36
C PRO A 85 0.33 16.29 -19.55
N HIS A 86 0.22 16.36 -18.23
CA HIS A 86 1.28 16.00 -17.29
C HIS A 86 0.67 15.78 -15.91
N VAL A 87 1.34 15.02 -15.06
CA VAL A 87 0.93 14.86 -13.65
C VAL A 87 0.86 16.19 -12.90
N PHE A 88 1.62 17.19 -13.35
CA PHE A 88 1.55 18.55 -12.82
C PHE A 88 0.20 19.20 -13.11
N LYS A 89 -0.33 19.03 -14.34
CA LYS A 89 -1.65 19.52 -14.71
C LYS A 89 -2.75 18.84 -13.90
N THR A 90 -2.66 17.52 -13.70
CA THR A 90 -3.60 16.78 -12.86
C THR A 90 -3.57 17.26 -11.40
N ALA A 91 -2.37 17.44 -10.82
CA ALA A 91 -2.22 17.95 -9.46
C ALA A 91 -2.71 19.39 -9.32
N GLU A 92 -2.47 20.23 -10.33
CA GLU A 92 -2.97 21.61 -10.42
C GLU A 92 -4.50 21.65 -10.40
N GLN A 93 -5.14 20.85 -11.25
CA GLN A 93 -6.60 20.76 -11.35
C GLN A 93 -7.23 20.23 -10.06
N ALA A 94 -6.66 19.19 -9.46
CA ALA A 94 -7.09 18.68 -8.16
C ALA A 94 -7.02 19.78 -7.08
N TYR A 95 -5.88 20.49 -6.99
CA TYR A 95 -5.72 21.59 -6.04
C TYR A 95 -6.70 22.74 -6.31
N LEU A 96 -6.89 23.14 -7.57
CA LEU A 96 -7.83 24.20 -7.93
C LEU A 96 -9.27 23.80 -7.57
N HIS A 97 -9.67 22.57 -7.87
CA HIS A 97 -11.00 22.06 -7.55
C HIS A 97 -11.25 22.06 -6.04
N MET A 98 -10.27 21.57 -5.25
CA MET A 98 -10.30 21.65 -3.79
C MET A 98 -10.48 23.09 -3.29
N ARG A 99 -9.74 24.04 -3.88
CA ARG A 99 -9.81 25.47 -3.50
C ARG A 99 -11.15 26.12 -3.83
N GLN A 100 -11.80 25.68 -4.90
CA GLN A 100 -13.06 26.28 -5.36
C GLN A 100 -14.29 25.69 -4.67
N THR A 101 -14.26 24.40 -4.34
CA THR A 101 -15.43 23.67 -3.81
C THR A 101 -15.32 23.34 -2.32
N GLY A 102 -14.11 23.38 -1.76
CA GLY A 102 -13.83 22.86 -0.42
C GLY A 102 -13.85 21.34 -0.32
N LEU A 103 -14.15 20.62 -1.42
CA LEU A 103 -14.18 19.16 -1.45
C LEU A 103 -12.76 18.60 -1.38
N ASN A 104 -12.57 17.56 -0.57
CA ASN A 104 -11.31 16.84 -0.50
C ASN A 104 -11.05 16.09 -1.82
N GLN A 105 -9.77 15.87 -2.13
CA GLN A 105 -9.36 15.24 -3.38
C GLN A 105 -8.54 13.99 -3.11
N SER A 106 -8.45 13.10 -4.10
CA SER A 106 -7.50 11.99 -4.07
C SER A 106 -6.79 11.79 -5.39
N LEU A 107 -5.49 11.51 -5.35
CA LEU A 107 -4.65 11.12 -6.49
C LEU A 107 -4.29 9.65 -6.31
N ILE A 108 -4.75 8.80 -7.22
CA ILE A 108 -4.58 7.34 -7.14
C ILE A 108 -3.65 6.90 -8.26
N PHE A 109 -2.47 6.38 -7.88
CA PHE A 109 -1.45 5.89 -8.80
C PHE A 109 -1.58 4.38 -8.92
N ILE A 110 -1.93 3.87 -10.11
CA ILE A 110 -2.18 2.45 -10.34
C ILE A 110 -1.39 1.91 -11.54
N GLY A 111 -0.92 0.66 -11.47
CA GLY A 111 -0.11 0.06 -12.53
C GLY A 111 0.86 -1.02 -12.04
N GLU A 112 1.47 -1.73 -12.99
CA GLU A 112 2.43 -2.81 -12.74
C GLU A 112 3.66 -2.35 -11.94
N SER A 113 4.35 -3.27 -11.25
CA SER A 113 5.65 -2.97 -10.66
C SER A 113 6.64 -2.42 -11.72
N GLY A 114 7.34 -1.33 -11.39
CA GLY A 114 8.27 -0.67 -12.31
C GLY A 114 7.63 0.25 -13.35
N SER A 115 6.32 0.51 -13.30
CA SER A 115 5.64 1.44 -14.21
C SER A 115 5.79 2.94 -13.87
N GLY A 116 6.49 3.28 -12.78
CA GLY A 116 6.76 4.67 -12.40
C GLY A 116 5.77 5.30 -11.41
N LYS A 117 4.83 4.53 -10.82
CA LYS A 117 3.84 5.02 -9.83
C LYS A 117 4.42 5.95 -8.76
N THR A 118 5.46 5.49 -8.07
CA THR A 118 6.09 6.23 -6.97
C THR A 118 6.75 7.52 -7.44
N GLU A 119 7.27 7.56 -8.66
CA GLU A 119 7.84 8.80 -9.21
C GLU A 119 6.73 9.76 -9.67
N GLN A 120 5.63 9.27 -10.24
CA GLN A 120 4.45 10.11 -10.51
C GLN A 120 3.88 10.74 -9.23
N ARG A 121 3.80 9.94 -8.15
CA ARG A 121 3.44 10.40 -6.81
C ARG A 121 4.40 11.48 -6.32
N ARG A 122 5.71 11.27 -6.44
CA ARG A 122 6.74 12.22 -6.00
C ARG A 122 6.71 13.52 -6.80
N LEU A 123 6.49 13.47 -8.12
CA LEU A 123 6.31 14.64 -8.97
C LEU A 123 5.08 15.46 -8.56
N ALA A 124 3.93 14.81 -8.36
CA ALA A 124 2.72 15.47 -7.86
C ALA A 124 2.96 16.12 -6.48
N PHE A 125 3.60 15.39 -5.57
CA PHE A 125 3.92 15.90 -4.24
C PHE A 125 4.84 17.11 -4.32
N ARG A 126 5.93 17.03 -5.09
CA ARG A 126 6.84 18.16 -5.33
C ARG A 126 6.11 19.37 -5.94
N PHE A 127 5.19 19.15 -6.87
CA PHE A 127 4.43 20.22 -7.51
C PHE A 127 3.58 21.03 -6.52
N PHE A 128 2.96 20.39 -5.51
CA PHE A 128 2.21 21.11 -4.46
C PHE A 128 3.06 22.10 -3.67
N SER A 129 4.38 21.90 -3.62
CA SER A 129 5.34 22.83 -3.00
C SER A 129 5.62 24.09 -3.83
N LEU A 130 5.19 24.12 -5.09
CA LEU A 130 5.47 25.21 -6.03
C LEU A 130 4.23 26.10 -6.25
N LEU A 131 3.02 25.56 -6.07
CA LEU A 131 1.76 26.25 -6.38
C LEU A 131 1.57 27.57 -5.63
N ARG A 132 2.15 27.73 -4.44
CA ARG A 132 2.02 28.97 -3.65
C ARG A 132 3.35 29.62 -3.34
N THR A 133 3.35 30.95 -3.27
CA THR A 133 4.45 31.75 -2.70
C THR A 133 4.55 31.46 -1.21
N HIS A 134 5.37 30.47 -0.88
CA HIS A 134 5.60 30.01 0.47
C HIS A 134 6.39 31.06 1.26
N SER A 135 5.96 31.31 2.51
CA SER A 135 6.84 31.96 3.45
C SER A 135 8.10 31.08 3.64
N LYS A 136 9.21 31.66 4.13
CA LYS A 136 10.41 30.87 4.47
C LYS A 136 10.11 29.71 5.43
N LYS A 137 9.01 29.78 6.20
CA LYS A 137 8.57 28.69 7.11
C LYS A 137 7.90 27.55 6.33
N ASP A 138 7.08 27.87 5.34
CA ASP A 138 6.32 26.86 4.59
C ASP A 138 7.23 26.05 3.65
N VAL A 139 8.22 26.71 3.02
CA VAL A 139 9.27 26.00 2.25
C VAL A 139 10.01 25.00 3.13
N LYS A 140 10.40 25.42 4.35
CA LYS A 140 11.07 24.55 5.31
C LYS A 140 10.19 23.39 5.76
N LEU A 141 8.88 23.61 5.94
CA LEU A 141 7.95 22.53 6.26
C LEU A 141 7.93 21.52 5.11
N PHE A 142 7.73 21.99 3.88
CA PHE A 142 7.61 21.10 2.71
C PHE A 142 8.86 20.25 2.48
N VAL A 143 10.06 20.85 2.61
CA VAL A 143 11.32 20.10 2.56
C VAL A 143 11.31 18.98 3.62
N ARG A 144 10.87 19.26 4.85
CA ARG A 144 10.81 18.24 5.91
C ARG A 144 9.80 17.13 5.59
N LEU A 145 8.68 17.46 4.93
CA LEU A 145 7.70 16.46 4.49
C LEU A 145 8.30 15.55 3.40
N GLN A 146 9.00 16.12 2.41
CA GLN A 146 9.70 15.34 1.38
C GLN A 146 10.79 14.44 1.99
N GLN A 147 11.53 14.94 2.98
CA GLN A 147 12.54 14.14 3.67
C GLN A 147 11.92 13.00 4.50
N ALA A 148 10.67 13.14 4.97
CA ALA A 148 9.97 12.04 5.62
C ALA A 148 9.68 10.89 4.64
N ASP A 149 9.28 11.17 3.41
CA ASP A 149 9.11 10.15 2.37
C ASP A 149 10.42 9.41 2.07
N VAL A 150 11.54 10.15 1.91
CA VAL A 150 12.87 9.53 1.69
C VAL A 150 13.23 8.57 2.82
N VAL A 151 12.97 8.99 4.07
CA VAL A 151 13.21 8.14 5.25
C VAL A 151 12.32 6.90 5.22
N LEU A 152 11.03 7.01 4.90
CA LEU A 152 10.14 5.84 4.85
C LEU A 152 10.51 4.89 3.71
N GLU A 153 10.82 5.41 2.53
CA GLU A 153 11.22 4.64 1.35
C GLU A 153 12.49 3.81 1.62
N ALA A 154 13.48 4.36 2.34
CA ALA A 154 14.67 3.60 2.71
C ALA A 154 14.35 2.33 3.54
N PHE A 155 13.27 2.36 4.33
CA PHE A 155 12.83 1.24 5.18
C PHE A 155 11.76 0.35 4.52
N SER A 156 11.07 0.82 3.49
CA SER A 156 9.98 0.07 2.85
C SER A 156 10.28 -0.42 1.44
N ASN A 157 11.34 0.07 0.81
CA ASN A 157 11.65 -0.26 -0.57
C ASN A 157 12.83 -1.22 -0.66
N ALA A 158 12.84 -1.98 -1.74
CA ALA A 158 13.89 -2.93 -2.06
C ALA A 158 14.18 -2.94 -3.57
N LYS A 159 15.35 -3.44 -3.95
CA LYS A 159 15.65 -3.76 -5.34
C LYS A 159 15.06 -5.13 -5.69
N THR A 160 14.22 -5.17 -6.71
CA THR A 160 13.61 -6.39 -7.25
C THR A 160 14.13 -6.65 -8.66
N THR A 161 13.76 -7.79 -9.24
CA THR A 161 14.02 -8.10 -10.66
C THR A 161 13.34 -7.10 -11.61
N ALA A 162 12.23 -6.49 -11.18
CA ALA A 162 11.48 -5.53 -11.99
C ALA A 162 12.03 -4.09 -11.88
N HIS A 163 12.51 -3.67 -10.71
CA HIS A 163 12.94 -2.29 -10.49
C HIS A 163 13.96 -2.15 -9.35
N HIS A 164 14.88 -1.20 -9.45
CA HIS A 164 15.94 -0.99 -8.46
C HIS A 164 15.44 -0.35 -7.14
N ASN A 165 14.28 0.31 -7.17
CA ASN A 165 13.65 0.95 -6.01
C ASN A 165 12.15 0.66 -6.04
N ALA A 166 11.73 -0.55 -5.64
CA ALA A 166 10.34 -0.97 -5.66
C ALA A 166 9.73 -0.91 -4.25
N SER A 167 8.60 -0.23 -4.11
CA SER A 167 7.83 -0.18 -2.85
C SER A 167 7.33 -1.58 -2.48
N ARG A 168 7.56 -2.01 -1.24
CA ARG A 168 7.10 -3.30 -0.67
C ARG A 168 6.09 -3.10 0.47
N VAL A 169 5.37 -1.98 0.41
CA VAL A 169 4.30 -1.57 1.33
C VAL A 169 3.28 -0.74 0.53
N GLY A 170 2.00 -0.84 0.89
CA GLY A 170 0.99 0.10 0.41
C GLY A 170 1.00 1.39 1.20
N THR A 171 0.88 2.54 0.55
CA THR A 171 0.91 3.84 1.21
C THR A 171 -0.29 4.71 0.85
N TYR A 172 -0.82 5.40 1.85
CA TYR A 172 -1.75 6.51 1.70
C TYR A 172 -1.16 7.73 2.40
N THR A 173 -0.88 8.79 1.65
CA THR A 173 -0.35 10.05 2.16
C THR A 173 -1.39 11.15 2.00
N GLU A 174 -1.89 11.67 3.11
CA GLU A 174 -2.79 12.82 3.16
C GLU A 174 -1.97 14.10 3.35
N LEU A 175 -2.01 15.00 2.35
CA LEU A 175 -1.47 16.35 2.47
C LEU A 175 -2.56 17.31 2.90
N GLN A 176 -2.34 17.99 4.04
CA GLN A 176 -3.37 18.78 4.73
C GLN A 176 -3.23 20.27 4.44
N PHE A 177 -4.34 20.94 4.16
CA PHE A 177 -4.40 22.35 3.81
C PHE A 177 -5.27 23.16 4.77
N ASP A 178 -4.88 24.40 5.04
CA ASP A 178 -5.73 25.35 5.76
C ASP A 178 -6.77 26.02 4.85
N GLU A 179 -7.68 26.83 5.41
CA GLU A 179 -8.72 27.55 4.66
C GLU A 179 -8.16 28.44 3.54
N ARG A 180 -6.91 28.89 3.70
CA ARG A 180 -6.22 29.70 2.71
C ARG A 180 -5.59 28.86 1.61
N GLY A 181 -5.51 27.54 1.75
CA GLY A 181 -4.87 26.62 0.81
C GLY A 181 -3.37 26.46 1.04
N ARG A 182 -2.85 26.74 2.23
CA ARG A 182 -1.45 26.45 2.58
C ARG A 182 -1.34 25.02 3.07
N ALA A 183 -0.34 24.29 2.60
CA ALA A 183 0.03 23.01 3.20
C ALA A 183 0.50 23.23 4.64
N VAL A 184 -0.17 22.62 5.61
CA VAL A 184 0.07 22.77 7.06
C VAL A 184 0.52 21.48 7.73
N GLY A 185 0.29 20.33 7.10
CA GLY A 185 0.56 19.03 7.68
C GLY A 185 0.53 17.90 6.68
N MET A 186 0.92 16.73 7.15
CA MET A 186 0.92 15.48 6.40
C MET A 186 0.66 14.30 7.34
N LYS A 187 -0.10 13.33 6.85
CA LYS A 187 -0.32 12.05 7.51
C LYS A 187 -0.04 10.92 6.52
N THR A 188 0.76 9.95 6.93
CA THR A 188 1.10 8.77 6.12
C THR A 188 0.62 7.51 6.81
N LEU A 189 -0.16 6.71 6.11
CA LEU A 189 -0.64 5.41 6.54
C LEU A 189 0.00 4.32 5.69
N THR A 190 0.42 3.24 6.33
CA THR A 190 1.10 2.12 5.68
C THR A 190 0.27 0.84 5.81
N TYR A 191 0.21 0.06 4.74
CA TYR A 191 -0.58 -1.15 4.64
C TYR A 191 0.33 -2.32 4.25
N MET A 192 0.37 -3.36 5.08
CA MET A 192 1.01 -4.65 4.76
C MET A 192 2.47 -4.52 4.30
N LEU A 193 3.37 -4.16 5.22
CA LEU A 193 4.81 -4.25 4.96
C LEU A 193 5.19 -5.72 4.71
N GLU A 194 5.93 -5.99 3.64
CA GLU A 194 6.47 -7.32 3.31
C GLU A 194 7.60 -7.75 4.26
N LYS A 195 7.32 -7.84 5.57
CA LYS A 195 8.32 -8.11 6.61
C LYS A 195 9.00 -9.47 6.45
N ALA A 196 8.39 -10.43 5.76
CA ALA A 196 9.01 -11.72 5.43
C ALA A 196 10.34 -11.55 4.67
N ARG A 197 10.47 -10.50 3.86
CA ARG A 197 11.68 -10.15 3.10
C ARG A 197 12.92 -10.00 3.97
N VAL A 198 12.76 -9.59 5.24
CA VAL A 198 13.87 -9.41 6.19
C VAL A 198 14.69 -10.69 6.33
N THR A 199 14.04 -11.85 6.34
CA THR A 199 14.68 -13.16 6.60
C THR A 199 14.60 -14.10 5.39
N ASP A 200 13.59 -13.93 4.54
CA ASP A 200 13.35 -14.71 3.33
C ASP A 200 13.28 -13.77 2.11
N THR A 201 14.43 -13.25 1.69
CA THR A 201 14.54 -12.44 0.47
C THR A 201 14.42 -13.35 -0.76
N PRO A 202 13.55 -13.03 -1.74
CA PRO A 202 13.44 -13.78 -2.98
C PRO A 202 14.78 -13.86 -3.75
N PRO A 203 15.02 -14.94 -4.51
CA PRO A 203 16.22 -15.06 -5.35
C PRO A 203 16.36 -13.86 -6.31
N GLU A 204 17.60 -13.42 -6.54
CA GLU A 204 17.94 -12.28 -7.44
C GLU A 204 17.37 -10.91 -7.02
N GLU A 205 16.80 -10.80 -5.81
CA GLU A 205 16.35 -9.54 -5.23
C GLU A 205 17.23 -9.13 -4.04
N ARG A 206 17.15 -7.85 -3.64
CA ARG A 206 17.72 -7.35 -2.39
C ARG A 206 16.67 -7.38 -1.28
N ASN A 207 17.17 -7.43 -0.06
CA ASN A 207 16.45 -7.02 1.14
C ASN A 207 16.17 -5.49 1.13
N PHE A 208 15.56 -4.95 2.18
CA PHE A 208 15.29 -3.51 2.30
C PHE A 208 16.57 -2.66 2.24
N HIS A 209 16.49 -1.49 1.58
CA HIS A 209 17.66 -0.65 1.30
C HIS A 209 18.43 -0.27 2.57
N VAL A 210 17.74 0.12 3.64
CA VAL A 210 18.36 0.55 4.90
C VAL A 210 19.31 -0.49 5.50
N LEU A 211 19.04 -1.79 5.30
CA LEU A 211 19.91 -2.86 5.79
C LEU A 211 21.25 -2.88 5.06
N TYR A 212 21.26 -2.60 3.75
CA TYR A 212 22.50 -2.48 2.96
C TYR A 212 23.21 -1.16 3.22
N TYR A 213 22.48 -0.05 3.38
CA TYR A 213 23.07 1.24 3.76
C TYR A 213 23.86 1.10 5.05
N LEU A 214 23.27 0.43 6.06
CA LEU A 214 23.94 0.17 7.32
C LEU A 214 25.12 -0.82 7.19
N ALA A 215 24.90 -1.96 6.54
CA ALA A 215 25.92 -3.02 6.45
C ALA A 215 27.16 -2.61 5.66
N ASN A 216 26.96 -1.90 4.55
CA ASN A 216 28.03 -1.53 3.62
C ASN A 216 28.55 -0.10 3.86
N GLY A 217 27.69 0.80 4.36
CA GLY A 217 28.00 2.23 4.49
C GLY A 217 28.54 2.66 5.85
N ALA A 218 28.29 1.89 6.92
CA ALA A 218 28.71 2.30 8.26
C ALA A 218 30.22 2.21 8.47
N THR A 219 30.83 3.28 8.99
CA THR A 219 32.24 3.31 9.38
C THR A 219 32.52 2.37 10.57
N ALA A 220 33.79 2.02 10.80
CA ALA A 220 34.16 1.17 11.95
C ALA A 220 33.69 1.76 13.30
N GLU A 221 33.79 3.08 13.46
CA GLU A 221 33.31 3.78 14.66
C GLU A 221 31.78 3.69 14.80
N GLN A 222 31.04 3.90 13.70
CA GLN A 222 29.59 3.77 13.66
C GLN A 222 29.16 2.34 13.97
N ARG A 223 29.83 1.33 13.42
CA ARG A 223 29.56 -0.09 13.70
C ARG A 223 29.67 -0.40 15.18
N VAL A 224 30.75 0.04 15.83
CA VAL A 224 30.90 -0.08 17.30
C VAL A 224 29.78 0.64 18.03
N GLN A 225 29.41 1.85 17.59
CA GLN A 225 28.33 2.63 18.19
C GLN A 225 26.97 1.95 18.08
N PHE A 226 26.72 1.23 16.99
CA PHE A 226 25.48 0.50 16.74
C PHE A 226 25.53 -0.94 17.26
N GLY A 227 26.65 -1.34 17.89
CA GLY A 227 26.83 -2.66 18.48
C GLY A 227 27.07 -3.77 17.47
N ILE A 228 27.44 -3.45 16.24
CA ILE A 228 27.82 -4.40 15.21
C ILE A 228 29.30 -4.78 15.41
N PRO A 229 29.62 -6.07 15.65
CA PRO A 229 31.00 -6.53 15.74
C PRO A 229 31.81 -6.20 14.47
N THR A 230 33.08 -5.81 14.64
CA THR A 230 33.96 -5.39 13.54
C THR A 230 34.50 -6.55 12.72
N ASP A 231 34.54 -7.76 13.30
CA ASP A 231 34.98 -9.02 12.70
C ASP A 231 33.93 -9.64 11.76
N ILE A 232 32.66 -9.25 11.89
CA ILE A 232 31.60 -9.70 10.99
C ILE A 232 31.75 -9.01 9.63
N VAL A 233 32.06 -9.77 8.59
CA VAL A 233 32.21 -9.24 7.22
C VAL A 233 30.98 -9.51 6.35
N SER A 234 30.18 -10.52 6.69
CA SER A 234 28.96 -10.91 5.98
C SER A 234 27.78 -11.06 6.92
N PHE A 235 26.58 -10.76 6.41
CA PHE A 235 25.32 -10.92 7.13
C PHE A 235 24.43 -11.91 6.38
N GLU A 236 23.93 -12.93 7.07
CA GLU A 236 23.13 -14.01 6.48
C GLU A 236 21.85 -13.48 5.80
N TYR A 237 21.18 -12.50 6.40
CA TYR A 237 20.00 -11.88 5.82
C TYR A 237 20.27 -11.04 4.57
N LEU A 238 21.54 -10.76 4.24
CA LEU A 238 21.96 -10.06 3.03
C LEU A 238 22.68 -10.97 2.04
N SER A 239 23.25 -12.10 2.50
CA SER A 239 24.05 -13.04 1.71
C SER A 239 23.23 -13.81 0.66
N ARG A 240 21.94 -14.02 0.93
CA ARG A 240 21.01 -14.75 0.05
C ARG A 240 20.74 -14.03 -1.28
N ALA A 241 20.99 -12.71 -1.34
CA ALA A 241 20.93 -11.89 -2.55
C ALA A 241 22.20 -11.97 -3.43
N SER A 242 23.28 -12.57 -2.92
CA SER A 242 24.65 -12.31 -3.40
C SER A 242 25.13 -13.19 -4.57
N PHE A 243 24.35 -14.16 -5.06
CA PHE A 243 24.76 -14.93 -6.23
C PHE A 243 24.54 -14.11 -7.51
N GLY A 244 25.50 -13.26 -7.85
CA GLY A 244 25.57 -12.54 -9.15
C GLY A 244 25.44 -11.02 -9.09
N MET A 245 24.99 -10.43 -7.97
CA MET A 245 24.85 -8.98 -7.81
C MET A 245 26.09 -8.35 -7.15
N ARG A 246 27.17 -8.12 -7.92
CA ARG A 246 28.27 -7.25 -7.46
C ARG A 246 27.77 -5.80 -7.43
N ILE A 247 27.46 -5.28 -6.25
CA ILE A 247 27.16 -3.86 -6.04
C ILE A 247 28.42 -3.17 -5.53
N SER A 248 28.76 -2.03 -6.11
CA SER A 248 29.83 -1.16 -5.64
C SER A 248 29.48 -0.61 -4.26
N SER A 249 30.28 -0.95 -3.25
CA SER A 249 30.09 -0.51 -1.85
C SER A 249 30.09 1.02 -1.68
N SER A 250 30.67 1.78 -2.61
CA SER A 250 30.72 3.24 -2.57
C SER A 250 29.34 3.90 -2.61
N SER A 251 28.37 3.32 -3.31
CA SER A 251 27.03 3.92 -3.45
C SER A 251 26.18 3.76 -2.18
N ASP A 252 26.24 2.61 -1.49
CA ASP A 252 25.44 2.39 -0.28
C ASP A 252 25.93 3.29 0.89
N ALA A 253 27.21 3.68 0.91
CA ALA A 253 27.78 4.61 1.90
C ALA A 253 27.23 6.04 1.74
N GLU A 254 27.22 6.56 0.51
CA GLU A 254 26.63 7.87 0.21
C GLU A 254 25.14 7.90 0.57
N GLN A 255 24.41 6.83 0.26
CA GLN A 255 22.99 6.70 0.61
C GLN A 255 22.75 6.65 2.11
N LEU A 256 23.66 6.07 2.91
CA LEU A 256 23.57 6.11 4.37
C LEU A 256 23.72 7.54 4.91
N ASP A 257 24.67 8.31 4.35
CA ASP A 257 24.89 9.71 4.74
C ASP A 257 23.68 10.58 4.37
N ASP A 258 23.15 10.43 3.16
CA ASP A 258 21.93 11.10 2.71
C ASP A 258 20.73 10.75 3.59
N LEU A 259 20.57 9.48 3.97
CA LEU A 259 19.53 9.05 4.91
C LEU A 259 19.70 9.71 6.28
N CYS A 260 20.94 9.80 6.80
CA CYS A 260 21.20 10.47 8.08
C CYS A 260 20.84 11.97 8.04
N VAL A 261 21.07 12.63 6.91
CA VAL A 261 20.66 14.02 6.67
C VAL A 261 19.14 14.13 6.61
N ALA A 262 18.46 13.26 5.86
CA ALA A 262 17.01 13.21 5.75
C ALA A 262 16.35 13.00 7.13
N MET A 263 16.83 12.03 7.90
CA MET A 263 16.40 11.76 9.28
C MET A 263 16.53 13.00 10.17
N LYS A 264 17.64 13.74 10.06
CA LYS A 264 17.85 14.97 10.83
C LYS A 264 16.81 16.05 10.48
N HIS A 265 16.44 16.20 9.20
CA HIS A 265 15.39 17.14 8.78
C HIS A 265 14.01 16.78 9.34
N VAL A 266 13.69 15.49 9.43
CA VAL A 266 12.43 14.99 10.00
C VAL A 266 12.36 15.24 11.52
N GLY A 267 13.50 15.26 12.20
CA GLY A 267 13.62 15.44 13.66
C GLY A 267 14.20 14.21 14.37
N LEU A 268 14.65 13.21 13.61
CA LEU A 268 15.39 12.05 14.10
C LEU A 268 16.87 12.44 14.21
N HIS A 269 17.20 13.16 15.29
CA HIS A 269 18.58 13.56 15.58
C HIS A 269 19.48 12.38 15.95
N LYS A 270 20.80 12.61 16.10
CA LYS A 270 21.83 11.59 16.38
C LYS A 270 21.46 10.57 17.48
N ARG A 271 20.74 11.00 18.53
CA ARG A 271 20.26 10.07 19.58
C ARG A 271 19.30 9.02 19.02
N TYR A 272 18.26 9.44 18.29
CA TYR A 272 17.31 8.52 17.66
C TYR A 272 17.97 7.68 16.58
N GLN A 273 18.80 8.29 15.73
CA GLN A 273 19.56 7.59 14.69
C GLN A 273 20.36 6.43 15.29
N ARG A 274 21.09 6.68 16.39
CA ARG A 274 21.83 5.62 17.10
C ARG A 274 20.92 4.47 17.56
N HIS A 275 19.76 4.76 18.13
CA HIS A 275 18.84 3.70 18.58
C HIS A 275 18.25 2.91 17.40
N ILE A 276 17.86 3.59 16.32
CA ILE A 276 17.31 2.97 15.11
C ILE A 276 18.35 2.06 14.45
N PHE A 277 19.56 2.59 14.20
CA PHE A 277 20.65 1.82 13.60
C PHE A 277 21.16 0.70 14.52
N ALA A 278 21.10 0.86 15.84
CA ALA A 278 21.42 -0.22 16.76
C ALA A 278 20.40 -1.38 16.67
N VAL A 279 19.10 -1.11 16.54
CA VAL A 279 18.09 -2.16 16.32
C VAL A 279 18.32 -2.86 14.98
N LEU A 280 18.58 -2.10 13.91
CA LEU A 280 18.91 -2.68 12.60
C LEU A 280 20.21 -3.52 12.64
N GLY A 281 21.22 -3.05 13.35
CA GLY A 281 22.46 -3.78 13.59
C GLY A 281 22.24 -5.08 14.35
N ALA A 282 21.37 -5.06 15.37
CA ALA A 282 20.96 -6.26 16.10
C ALA A 282 20.20 -7.25 15.20
N ILE A 283 19.32 -6.78 14.30
CA ILE A 283 18.63 -7.62 13.31
C ILE A 283 19.64 -8.30 12.37
N LEU A 284 20.62 -7.56 11.85
CA LEU A 284 21.67 -8.11 11.00
C LEU A 284 22.51 -9.16 11.74
N CYS A 285 22.87 -8.89 12.99
CA CYS A 285 23.65 -9.81 13.83
C CYS A 285 22.84 -11.05 14.23
N LEU A 286 21.54 -10.91 14.48
CA LEU A 286 20.64 -12.03 14.77
C LEU A 286 20.75 -13.08 13.66
N GLY A 287 20.70 -12.69 12.38
CA GLY A 287 20.79 -13.63 11.25
C GLY A 287 22.04 -14.53 11.24
N ASN A 288 23.13 -14.09 11.89
CA ASN A 288 24.37 -14.86 11.99
C ASN A 288 24.42 -15.79 13.23
N LEU A 289 23.40 -15.78 14.09
CA LEU A 289 23.29 -16.76 15.17
C LEU A 289 23.09 -18.17 14.60
N SER A 290 23.84 -19.11 15.15
CA SER A 290 23.81 -20.53 14.77
C SER A 290 23.47 -21.39 15.97
N PHE A 291 22.66 -22.42 15.75
CA PHE A 291 22.19 -23.30 16.80
C PHE A 291 22.76 -24.70 16.59
N VAL A 292 23.06 -25.37 17.69
CA VAL A 292 23.47 -26.76 17.73
C VAL A 292 22.51 -27.55 18.61
N TYR A 293 22.34 -28.82 18.31
CA TYR A 293 21.51 -29.71 19.11
C TYR A 293 22.40 -30.41 20.13
N GLU A 294 22.17 -30.18 21.42
CA GLU A 294 22.97 -30.76 22.50
C GLU A 294 22.06 -31.42 23.55
N SER A 295 22.49 -32.58 24.05
CA SER A 295 21.81 -33.28 25.15
C SER A 295 22.33 -32.74 26.48
N GLN A 296 21.54 -31.92 27.18
CA GLN A 296 21.83 -31.46 28.54
C GLN A 296 20.78 -32.04 29.51
N ASP A 297 21.23 -32.64 30.60
CA ASP A 297 20.37 -33.20 31.67
C ASP A 297 19.27 -34.18 31.21
N GLY A 298 19.52 -34.94 30.14
CA GLY A 298 18.59 -35.95 29.62
C GLY A 298 17.45 -35.41 28.75
N PHE A 299 17.46 -34.11 28.44
CA PHE A 299 16.59 -33.49 27.45
C PHE A 299 17.44 -32.96 26.30
N ASP A 300 17.04 -33.29 25.07
CA ASP A 300 17.70 -32.76 23.89
C ASP A 300 17.09 -31.40 23.54
N SER A 301 17.92 -30.37 23.35
CA SER A 301 17.45 -29.03 23.00
C SER A 301 18.46 -28.25 22.15
N ALA A 302 17.99 -27.23 21.44
CA ALA A 302 18.84 -26.28 20.76
C ALA A 302 19.60 -25.41 21.76
N VAL A 303 20.88 -25.18 21.49
CA VAL A 303 21.76 -24.26 22.23
C VAL A 303 22.44 -23.33 21.23
N VAL A 304 22.70 -22.09 21.62
CA VAL A 304 23.40 -21.13 20.76
C VAL A 304 24.89 -21.45 20.70
N LYS A 305 25.40 -21.72 19.49
CA LYS A 305 26.82 -22.05 19.29
C LYS A 305 27.74 -20.85 19.48
N ASN A 306 27.32 -19.68 19.01
CA ASN A 306 28.09 -18.44 19.04
C ASN A 306 27.59 -17.50 20.14
N THR A 307 27.88 -17.88 21.39
CA THR A 307 27.45 -17.18 22.61
C THR A 307 27.96 -15.74 22.68
N ASP A 308 29.15 -15.42 22.18
CA ASP A 308 29.66 -14.05 22.17
C ASP A 308 28.79 -13.11 21.34
N LEU A 309 28.30 -13.57 20.17
CA LEU A 309 27.40 -12.80 19.33
C LEU A 309 26.04 -12.60 20.00
N LEU A 310 25.54 -13.62 20.68
CA LEU A 310 24.31 -13.53 21.48
C LEU A 310 24.46 -12.50 22.62
N HIS A 311 25.59 -12.50 23.33
CA HIS A 311 25.86 -11.50 24.37
C HIS A 311 25.91 -10.08 23.81
N GLN A 312 26.47 -9.90 22.61
CA GLN A 312 26.47 -8.61 21.95
C GLN A 312 25.05 -8.16 21.55
N VAL A 313 24.26 -9.05 20.94
CA VAL A 313 22.88 -8.76 20.54
C VAL A 313 22.01 -8.44 21.76
N SER A 314 22.08 -9.26 22.82
CA SER A 314 21.34 -9.02 24.07
C SER A 314 21.70 -7.68 24.71
N LYS A 315 22.98 -7.31 24.73
CA LYS A 315 23.44 -6.00 25.21
C LYS A 315 22.83 -4.84 24.41
N VAL A 316 22.80 -4.92 23.08
CA VAL A 316 22.21 -3.87 22.23
C VAL A 316 20.69 -3.76 22.44
N LEU A 317 20.03 -4.91 22.49
CA LEU A 317 18.60 -5.02 22.74
C LEU A 317 18.22 -4.69 24.20
N GLY A 318 19.20 -4.62 25.10
CA GLY A 318 19.03 -4.28 26.51
C GLY A 318 18.39 -5.40 27.34
N VAL A 319 18.41 -6.64 26.87
CA VAL A 319 17.80 -7.80 27.54
C VAL A 319 18.89 -8.70 28.15
N ASP A 320 18.51 -9.57 29.07
CA ASP A 320 19.42 -10.58 29.61
C ASP A 320 19.75 -11.64 28.55
N ALA A 321 21.00 -12.08 28.50
CA ALA A 321 21.48 -13.02 27.48
C ALA A 321 20.85 -14.41 27.62
N ILE A 322 20.66 -14.88 28.86
CA ILE A 322 20.07 -16.19 29.16
C ILE A 322 18.58 -16.16 28.82
N SER A 323 17.89 -15.08 29.18
CA SER A 323 16.48 -14.91 28.82
C SER A 323 16.28 -14.85 27.30
N LEU A 324 17.17 -14.18 26.58
CA LEU A 324 17.13 -14.13 25.11
C LEU A 324 17.41 -15.51 24.49
N GLU A 325 18.41 -16.24 24.99
CA GLU A 325 18.70 -17.61 24.56
C GLU A 325 17.48 -18.51 24.74
N THR A 326 16.94 -18.52 25.94
CA THR A 326 15.76 -19.32 26.32
C THR A 326 14.57 -19.01 25.42
N ALA A 327 14.33 -17.74 25.09
CA ALA A 327 13.23 -17.36 24.20
C ALA A 327 13.44 -17.78 22.73
N LEU A 328 14.69 -18.00 22.32
CA LEU A 328 15.04 -18.48 20.98
C LEU A 328 15.01 -20.01 20.89
N THR A 329 15.42 -20.72 21.95
CA THR A 329 15.55 -22.18 21.96
C THR A 329 14.32 -22.90 22.51
N ASN A 330 13.45 -22.19 23.25
CA ASN A 330 12.22 -22.72 23.80
C ASN A 330 10.99 -21.95 23.29
N LYS A 331 9.84 -22.62 23.32
CA LYS A 331 8.54 -22.04 23.01
C LYS A 331 7.56 -22.34 24.13
N THR A 332 7.01 -21.31 24.76
CA THR A 332 5.90 -21.50 25.70
C THR A 332 4.59 -21.62 24.93
N GLN A 333 3.82 -22.67 25.17
CA GLN A 333 2.51 -22.89 24.57
C GLN A 333 1.46 -23.19 25.64
N ALA A 334 0.27 -22.60 25.49
CA ALA A 334 -0.88 -22.92 26.32
C ALA A 334 -1.53 -24.22 25.83
N VAL A 335 -1.60 -25.23 26.69
CA VAL A 335 -2.28 -26.50 26.43
C VAL A 335 -3.45 -26.62 27.42
N GLY A 336 -4.66 -26.35 26.94
CA GLY A 336 -5.85 -26.29 27.79
C GLY A 336 -5.77 -25.13 28.80
N ASN A 337 -5.64 -25.45 30.09
CA ASN A 337 -5.52 -24.46 31.18
C ASN A 337 -4.08 -24.35 31.73
N GLU A 338 -3.13 -25.08 31.16
CA GLU A 338 -1.73 -25.13 31.63
C GLU A 338 -0.79 -24.57 30.57
N THR A 339 0.36 -24.05 31.00
CA THR A 339 1.43 -23.58 30.11
C THR A 339 2.54 -24.62 30.08
N CYS A 340 2.88 -25.12 28.89
CA CYS A 340 3.96 -26.07 28.68
C CYS A 340 5.11 -25.39 27.94
N THR A 341 6.34 -25.66 28.36
CA THR A 341 7.55 -25.24 27.65
C THR A 341 7.96 -26.36 26.70
N VAL A 342 8.04 -26.03 25.41
CA VAL A 342 8.51 -26.93 24.36
C VAL A 342 9.96 -26.57 24.05
N TYR A 343 10.86 -27.52 24.21
CA TYR A 343 12.26 -27.40 23.78
C TYR A 343 12.33 -27.62 22.27
N LEU A 344 13.00 -26.71 21.57
CA LEU A 344 13.10 -26.74 20.11
C LEU A 344 14.40 -27.42 19.67
N ASP A 345 14.40 -27.91 18.44
CA ASP A 345 15.62 -28.31 17.75
C ASP A 345 16.30 -27.10 17.08
N ALA A 346 17.46 -27.33 16.45
CA ALA A 346 18.25 -26.27 15.85
C ALA A 346 17.50 -25.53 14.72
N GLU A 347 16.63 -26.24 13.98
CA GLU A 347 15.81 -25.65 12.91
C GLU A 347 14.69 -24.79 13.49
N GLY A 348 13.95 -25.30 14.49
CA GLY A 348 12.94 -24.55 15.22
C GLY A 348 13.52 -23.28 15.84
N ALA A 349 14.70 -23.34 16.46
CA ALA A 349 15.37 -22.17 17.02
C ALA A 349 15.77 -21.14 15.94
N ALA A 350 16.18 -21.59 14.75
CA ALA A 350 16.45 -20.70 13.61
C ALA A 350 15.18 -19.99 13.11
N VAL A 351 14.05 -20.70 13.06
CA VAL A 351 12.74 -20.10 12.73
C VAL A 351 12.34 -19.05 13.78
N ARG A 352 12.54 -19.33 15.06
CA ARG A 352 12.26 -18.38 16.16
C ARG A 352 13.13 -17.12 16.07
N ARG A 353 14.41 -17.27 15.77
CA ARG A 353 15.32 -16.15 15.49
C ARG A 353 14.80 -15.28 14.35
N ASP A 354 14.34 -15.90 13.27
CA ASP A 354 13.81 -15.19 12.10
C ASP A 354 12.47 -14.50 12.40
N GLU A 355 11.60 -15.10 13.22
CA GLU A 355 10.41 -14.44 13.77
C GLU A 355 10.77 -13.17 14.56
N LEU A 356 11.77 -13.24 15.45
CA LEU A 356 12.23 -12.09 16.22
C LEU A 356 12.76 -10.97 15.32
N ALA A 357 13.57 -11.31 14.32
CA ALA A 357 14.10 -10.35 13.36
C ALA A 357 12.99 -9.61 12.59
N ARG A 358 12.00 -10.35 12.07
CA ARG A 358 10.83 -9.79 11.38
C ARG A 358 9.99 -8.90 12.30
N ALA A 359 9.78 -9.33 13.55
CA ALA A 359 9.04 -8.57 14.55
C ALA A 359 9.72 -7.25 14.90
N LEU A 360 11.03 -7.27 15.19
CA LEU A 360 11.81 -6.07 15.50
C LEU A 360 11.77 -5.06 14.33
N TYR A 361 11.94 -5.55 13.09
CA TYR A 361 11.89 -4.68 11.91
C TYR A 361 10.51 -4.04 11.72
N SER A 362 9.44 -4.85 11.80
CA SER A 362 8.07 -4.37 11.64
C SER A 362 7.68 -3.36 12.73
N LEU A 363 8.03 -3.62 14.00
CA LEU A 363 7.77 -2.69 15.10
C LEU A 363 8.56 -1.39 14.96
N LEU A 364 9.81 -1.47 14.51
CA LEU A 364 10.64 -0.29 14.23
C LEU A 364 10.04 0.56 13.10
N PHE A 365 9.60 -0.06 12.01
CA PHE A 365 8.97 0.64 10.90
C PHE A 365 7.66 1.31 11.31
N ASN A 366 6.80 0.62 12.06
CA ASN A 366 5.56 1.19 12.58
C ASN A 366 5.82 2.37 13.52
N TRP A 367 6.83 2.26 14.40
CA TRP A 367 7.26 3.35 15.25
C TRP A 367 7.74 4.56 14.43
N LEU A 368 8.48 4.32 13.34
CA LEU A 368 8.97 5.37 12.44
C LEU A 368 7.81 6.11 11.76
N VAL A 369 6.83 5.39 11.23
CA VAL A 369 5.61 5.96 10.62
C VAL A 369 4.84 6.79 11.65
N GLU A 370 4.64 6.27 12.86
CA GLU A 370 3.95 7.00 13.92
C GLU A 370 4.76 8.21 14.42
N PHE A 371 6.09 8.14 14.45
CA PHE A 371 6.95 9.28 14.76
C PHE A 371 6.77 10.40 13.72
N VAL A 372 6.76 10.05 12.43
CA VAL A 372 6.49 11.01 11.34
C VAL A 372 5.11 11.63 11.50
N ASN A 373 4.07 10.81 11.72
CA ASN A 373 2.71 11.30 11.92
C ASN A 373 2.57 12.20 13.15
N ALA A 374 3.19 11.85 14.27
CA ALA A 374 3.19 12.67 15.48
C ALA A 374 3.89 14.03 15.28
N ARG A 375 4.76 14.15 14.27
CA ARG A 375 5.49 15.39 13.95
C ARG A 375 4.78 16.28 12.94
N PHE A 376 4.05 15.70 11.99
CA PHE A 376 3.52 16.43 10.84
C PHE A 376 2.01 16.41 10.70
N CYS A 377 1.30 15.44 11.29
CA CYS A 377 -0.15 15.36 11.20
C CYS A 377 -0.78 16.48 12.05
N ARG A 378 -1.71 17.22 11.45
CA ARG A 378 -2.54 18.21 12.12
C ARG A 378 -3.90 17.64 12.45
N GLU A 379 -4.51 18.16 13.51
CA GLU A 379 -5.88 17.83 13.90
C GLU A 379 -6.89 18.48 12.95
N ASP A 380 -8.12 17.97 12.96
CA ASP A 380 -9.20 18.44 12.07
C ASP A 380 -9.60 19.89 12.30
N SER A 381 -9.39 20.42 13.51
CA SER A 381 -9.59 21.84 13.82
C SER A 381 -8.56 22.76 13.16
N GLU A 382 -7.41 22.21 12.75
CA GLU A 382 -6.28 22.96 12.18
C GLU A 382 -6.21 22.84 10.64
N ARG A 383 -7.04 21.98 10.02
CA ARG A 383 -7.11 21.78 8.56
C ARG A 383 -8.52 22.07 8.03
N ALA A 384 -8.60 22.61 6.82
CA ALA A 384 -9.87 22.84 6.12
C ALA A 384 -10.15 21.75 5.07
N SER A 385 -9.11 21.32 4.35
CA SER A 385 -9.23 20.34 3.28
C SER A 385 -7.96 19.50 3.15
N PHE A 386 -8.01 18.42 2.39
CA PHE A 386 -6.84 17.58 2.10
C PHE A 386 -6.83 17.05 0.67
N ILE A 387 -5.63 16.66 0.22
CA ILE A 387 -5.42 15.85 -0.97
C ILE A 387 -4.76 14.54 -0.52
N GLY A 388 -5.46 13.42 -0.70
CA GLY A 388 -4.94 12.08 -0.44
C GLY A 388 -4.15 11.55 -1.64
N MET A 389 -3.06 10.83 -1.42
CA MET A 389 -2.24 10.23 -2.46
C MET A 389 -2.06 8.75 -2.16
N VAL A 390 -2.49 7.87 -3.07
CA VAL A 390 -2.49 6.41 -2.89
C VAL A 390 -1.45 5.78 -3.80
N ASP A 391 -0.48 5.07 -3.23
CA ASP A 391 0.55 4.32 -3.98
C ASP A 391 0.74 2.95 -3.33
N PHE A 392 0.25 1.93 -4.02
CA PHE A 392 0.39 0.52 -3.64
C PHE A 392 1.43 -0.17 -4.53
N ALA A 393 2.07 -1.20 -3.99
CA ALA A 393 2.96 -2.04 -4.77
C ALA A 393 2.20 -2.61 -5.98
N GLY A 394 2.74 -2.38 -7.18
CA GLY A 394 2.16 -2.96 -8.38
C GLY A 394 2.35 -4.47 -8.43
N TRP A 395 1.55 -5.15 -9.24
CA TRP A 395 1.66 -6.59 -9.47
C TRP A 395 2.93 -6.95 -10.26
N HIS A 396 3.23 -8.26 -10.25
CA HIS A 396 4.37 -8.88 -10.93
C HIS A 396 3.88 -10.12 -11.67
N GLY A 397 4.40 -10.39 -12.86
CA GLY A 397 4.08 -11.60 -13.62
C GLY A 397 4.86 -12.85 -13.18
N GLN A 398 5.01 -13.09 -11.86
CA GLN A 398 5.71 -14.28 -11.38
C GLN A 398 4.85 -15.53 -11.51
N ARG A 399 5.49 -16.66 -11.86
CA ARG A 399 4.83 -17.96 -12.05
C ARG A 399 4.25 -18.57 -10.77
N ARG A 400 4.75 -18.21 -9.59
CA ARG A 400 4.28 -18.75 -8.31
C ARG A 400 4.33 -17.68 -7.22
N SER A 401 3.15 -17.23 -6.80
CA SER A 401 2.97 -16.17 -5.82
C SER A 401 2.68 -16.73 -4.42
N ARG A 402 3.17 -16.06 -3.38
CA ARG A 402 2.94 -16.41 -1.96
C ARG A 402 1.93 -15.46 -1.31
N TYR A 403 1.68 -15.63 -0.02
CA TYR A 403 0.70 -14.89 0.77
C TYR A 403 0.84 -13.36 0.67
N GLU A 404 2.06 -12.81 0.72
CA GLU A 404 2.28 -11.36 0.65
C GLU A 404 1.87 -10.81 -0.71
N GLN A 405 2.18 -11.54 -1.79
CA GLN A 405 1.79 -11.19 -3.14
C GLN A 405 0.28 -11.33 -3.34
N LEU A 406 -0.37 -12.34 -2.76
CA LEU A 406 -1.83 -12.48 -2.73
C LEU A 406 -2.49 -11.22 -2.12
N CYS A 407 -1.98 -10.74 -0.98
CA CYS A 407 -2.49 -9.52 -0.34
C CYS A 407 -2.27 -8.30 -1.24
N SER A 408 -1.08 -8.16 -1.85
CA SER A 408 -0.80 -7.06 -2.79
C SER A 408 -1.72 -7.10 -4.01
N ASN A 409 -1.95 -8.27 -4.58
CA ASN A 409 -2.80 -8.46 -5.75
C ASN A 409 -4.27 -8.19 -5.41
N PHE A 410 -4.77 -8.65 -4.26
CA PHE A 410 -6.09 -8.29 -3.76
C PHE A 410 -6.28 -6.77 -3.62
N ALA A 411 -5.28 -6.05 -3.12
CA ALA A 411 -5.35 -4.59 -3.01
C ALA A 411 -5.44 -3.91 -4.38
N ASN A 412 -4.66 -4.39 -5.37
CA ASN A 412 -4.72 -3.88 -6.74
C ASN A 412 -6.09 -4.15 -7.38
N GLU A 413 -6.65 -5.35 -7.21
CA GLU A 413 -8.00 -5.69 -7.68
C GLU A 413 -9.05 -4.75 -7.06
N ARG A 414 -8.94 -4.46 -5.76
CA ARG A 414 -9.85 -3.56 -5.05
C ARG A 414 -9.77 -2.10 -5.54
N LEU A 415 -8.55 -1.61 -5.80
CA LEU A 415 -8.31 -0.26 -6.31
C LEU A 415 -8.78 -0.12 -7.77
N GLN A 416 -8.58 -1.16 -8.60
CA GLN A 416 -9.07 -1.18 -9.98
C GLN A 416 -10.60 -1.22 -10.02
N HIS A 417 -11.23 -2.03 -9.17
CA HIS A 417 -12.69 -2.04 -9.05
C HIS A 417 -13.23 -0.67 -8.63
N PHE A 418 -12.57 0.02 -7.68
CA PHE A 418 -12.93 1.38 -7.31
C PHE A 418 -12.78 2.36 -8.49
N MET A 419 -11.69 2.24 -9.26
CA MET A 419 -11.51 3.04 -10.48
C MET A 419 -12.64 2.81 -11.49
N PHE A 420 -13.04 1.56 -11.73
CA PHE A 420 -14.11 1.24 -12.66
C PHE A 420 -15.44 1.83 -12.23
N HIS A 421 -15.82 1.67 -10.96
CA HIS A 421 -17.00 2.31 -10.39
C HIS A 421 -16.96 3.84 -10.61
N GLN A 422 -15.84 4.49 -10.30
CA GLN A 422 -15.69 5.95 -10.45
C GLN A 422 -15.68 6.43 -11.92
N VAL A 423 -15.18 5.62 -12.85
CA VAL A 423 -15.08 5.99 -14.27
C VAL A 423 -16.38 5.73 -15.03
N PHE A 424 -17.03 4.59 -14.77
CA PHE A 424 -18.13 4.09 -15.58
C PHE A 424 -19.52 4.24 -14.94
N GLU A 425 -19.62 4.18 -13.60
CA GLU A 425 -20.90 4.14 -12.88
C GLU A 425 -21.24 5.45 -12.17
N VAL A 426 -20.28 6.07 -11.49
CA VAL A 426 -20.52 7.30 -10.72
C VAL A 426 -21.00 8.43 -11.62
N GLY A 427 -22.08 9.08 -11.19
CA GLY A 427 -22.75 10.17 -11.89
C GLY A 427 -23.87 9.71 -12.82
N ASN A 428 -23.99 8.42 -13.17
CA ASN A 428 -25.04 7.96 -14.08
C ASN A 428 -26.46 8.22 -13.53
N ASP A 429 -26.67 7.97 -12.24
CA ASP A 429 -27.94 8.24 -11.57
C ASP A 429 -28.27 9.73 -11.54
N GLU A 430 -27.26 10.59 -11.34
CA GLU A 430 -27.39 12.05 -11.38
C GLU A 430 -27.75 12.51 -12.80
N TYR A 431 -27.08 12.00 -13.82
CA TYR A 431 -27.39 12.29 -15.22
C TYR A 431 -28.79 11.83 -15.62
N ALA A 432 -29.25 10.70 -15.08
CA ALA A 432 -30.62 10.22 -15.30
C ALA A 432 -31.65 11.12 -14.61
N ALA A 433 -31.40 11.53 -13.36
CA ALA A 433 -32.26 12.43 -12.61
C ALA A 433 -32.37 13.81 -13.26
N GLU A 434 -31.26 14.33 -13.79
CA GLU A 434 -31.18 15.61 -14.50
C GLU A 434 -31.57 15.50 -15.98
N THR A 435 -32.04 14.33 -16.44
CA THR A 435 -32.50 14.09 -17.83
C THR A 435 -31.44 14.31 -18.92
N ILE A 436 -30.16 14.23 -18.56
CA ILE A 436 -29.00 14.39 -19.47
C ILE A 436 -28.28 13.07 -19.76
N ALA A 437 -28.80 11.94 -19.29
CA ALA A 437 -28.23 10.61 -19.53
C ALA A 437 -28.06 10.28 -21.03
N GLY A 438 -28.92 10.82 -21.90
CA GLY A 438 -28.81 10.63 -23.36
C GLY A 438 -27.57 11.27 -23.98
N SER A 439 -26.96 12.26 -23.31
CA SER A 439 -25.75 12.94 -23.77
C SER A 439 -24.47 12.22 -23.37
N VAL A 440 -24.54 11.26 -22.44
CA VAL A 440 -23.38 10.56 -21.89
C VAL A 440 -23.33 9.12 -22.46
N PRO A 441 -22.23 8.72 -23.12
CA PRO A 441 -22.14 7.37 -23.66
C PRO A 441 -22.20 6.29 -22.58
N VAL A 442 -23.12 5.33 -22.73
CA VAL A 442 -23.15 4.10 -21.93
C VAL A 442 -22.21 3.09 -22.58
N VAL A 443 -21.28 2.56 -21.79
CA VAL A 443 -20.24 1.66 -22.28
C VAL A 443 -20.19 0.42 -21.40
N GLU A 444 -20.14 -0.75 -22.02
CA GLU A 444 -19.90 -2.01 -21.31
C GLU A 444 -18.43 -2.07 -20.86
N PHE A 445 -18.22 -2.50 -19.62
CA PHE A 445 -16.89 -2.70 -19.05
C PHE A 445 -16.88 -4.02 -18.25
N PRO A 446 -15.71 -4.63 -18.02
CA PRO A 446 -15.64 -5.92 -17.37
C PRO A 446 -15.87 -5.79 -15.86
N ASP A 447 -17.02 -6.27 -15.37
CA ASP A 447 -17.31 -6.39 -13.94
C ASP A 447 -16.37 -7.41 -13.28
N ARG A 448 -15.74 -7.00 -12.17
CA ARG A 448 -14.77 -7.79 -11.39
C ARG A 448 -15.29 -8.13 -9.99
N THR A 449 -16.58 -7.92 -9.72
CA THR A 449 -17.20 -8.23 -8.43
C THR A 449 -17.02 -9.70 -8.04
N GLU A 450 -17.24 -10.63 -8.98
CA GLU A 450 -17.05 -12.07 -8.71
C GLU A 450 -15.59 -12.46 -8.43
N CYS A 451 -14.61 -11.73 -8.98
CA CYS A 451 -13.20 -11.92 -8.68
C CYS A 451 -12.89 -11.52 -7.23
N LEU A 452 -13.40 -10.37 -6.78
CA LEU A 452 -13.26 -9.94 -5.38
C LEU A 452 -13.94 -10.92 -4.42
N ASP A 453 -15.10 -11.47 -4.79
CA ASP A 453 -15.83 -12.46 -4.00
C ASP A 453 -14.98 -13.71 -3.68
N LEU A 454 -14.03 -14.10 -4.54
CA LEU A 454 -13.09 -15.19 -4.23
C LEU A 454 -12.33 -14.95 -2.93
N PHE A 455 -12.03 -13.69 -2.60
CA PHE A 455 -11.29 -13.32 -1.40
C PHE A 455 -12.22 -13.04 -0.21
N ILE A 456 -13.26 -12.23 -0.44
CA ILE A 456 -14.02 -11.58 0.64
C ILE A 456 -15.46 -12.08 0.82
N LYS A 457 -15.94 -12.98 -0.04
CA LYS A 457 -17.32 -13.47 0.06
C LYS A 457 -17.56 -14.07 1.45
N PRO A 458 -18.63 -13.65 2.15
CA PRO A 458 -18.93 -14.19 3.46
C PRO A 458 -19.00 -15.71 3.41
N THR A 459 -18.40 -16.39 4.40
CA THR A 459 -18.36 -17.86 4.56
C THR A 459 -17.53 -18.66 3.56
N THR A 460 -17.48 -18.27 2.28
CA THR A 460 -16.83 -19.06 1.21
C THR A 460 -15.61 -18.40 0.58
N GLY A 461 -15.36 -17.11 0.84
CA GLY A 461 -14.17 -16.41 0.38
C GLY A 461 -12.92 -16.88 1.11
N LEU A 462 -11.78 -16.86 0.42
CA LEU A 462 -10.49 -17.37 0.90
C LEU A 462 -10.12 -16.83 2.28
N PHE A 463 -10.33 -15.53 2.53
CA PHE A 463 -10.00 -14.91 3.83
C PHE A 463 -10.86 -15.50 4.95
N CYS A 464 -12.15 -15.70 4.72
CA CYS A 464 -13.04 -16.31 5.70
C CYS A 464 -12.67 -17.77 5.99
N ILE A 465 -12.26 -18.53 4.98
CA ILE A 465 -11.83 -19.93 5.15
C ILE A 465 -10.53 -19.99 5.96
N MET A 466 -9.54 -19.14 5.63
CA MET A 466 -8.29 -19.04 6.40
C MET A 466 -8.56 -18.67 7.86
N ASP A 467 -9.47 -17.74 8.12
CA ASP A 467 -9.84 -17.34 9.48
C ASP A 467 -10.47 -18.48 10.29
N ARG A 468 -11.32 -19.30 9.65
CA ARG A 468 -11.93 -20.47 10.30
C ARG A 468 -10.89 -21.52 10.64
N GLN A 469 -9.98 -21.82 9.71
CA GLN A 469 -8.89 -22.76 9.95
C GLN A 469 -7.93 -22.26 11.03
N ALA A 470 -7.56 -20.98 10.99
CA ALA A 470 -6.77 -20.33 12.02
C ALA A 470 -7.43 -20.42 13.41
N ALA A 471 -8.73 -20.18 13.51
CA ALA A 471 -9.46 -20.30 14.76
C ALA A 471 -9.51 -21.74 15.32
N GLU A 472 -9.54 -22.76 14.44
CA GLU A 472 -9.45 -24.17 14.85
C GLU A 472 -8.05 -24.53 15.37
N ILE A 473 -6.99 -24.08 14.70
CA ILE A 473 -5.59 -24.26 15.14
C ILE A 473 -5.37 -23.62 16.52
N LEU A 474 -5.98 -22.46 16.78
CA LEU A 474 -5.91 -21.78 18.07
C LEU A 474 -6.85 -22.34 19.15
N GLY A 475 -7.63 -23.38 18.85
CA GLY A 475 -8.60 -23.97 19.78
C GLY A 475 -9.80 -23.05 20.10
N GLN A 476 -10.01 -21.98 19.33
CA GLN A 476 -11.09 -21.00 19.51
C GLN A 476 -12.42 -21.41 18.83
N GLY A 477 -12.40 -22.44 17.95
CA GLY A 477 -13.55 -22.91 17.16
C GLY A 477 -14.77 -23.41 17.96
N ALA A 478 -14.61 -23.73 19.25
CA ALA A 478 -15.70 -24.30 20.07
C ALA A 478 -16.68 -23.27 20.68
N GLY A 479 -16.45 -21.95 20.52
CA GLY A 479 -17.14 -20.92 21.32
C GLY A 479 -18.05 -19.91 20.60
N ALA A 480 -17.94 -19.73 19.28
CA ALA A 480 -18.46 -18.53 18.64
C ALA A 480 -19.85 -18.63 17.97
N HIS A 481 -20.48 -19.81 17.91
CA HIS A 481 -21.82 -19.96 17.31
C HIS A 481 -22.82 -20.62 18.27
N GLY A 482 -23.73 -19.82 18.80
CA GLY A 482 -25.03 -20.26 19.29
C GLY A 482 -25.08 -20.76 20.74
N LYS A 483 -25.92 -20.11 21.55
CA LYS A 483 -26.40 -20.60 22.85
C LYS A 483 -26.68 -22.11 22.80
N LYS A 484 -26.01 -22.90 23.65
CA LYS A 484 -26.26 -24.33 23.89
C LYS A 484 -27.74 -24.57 24.22
N LYS A 485 -28.58 -24.86 23.23
CA LYS A 485 -29.85 -25.58 23.44
C LYS A 485 -29.52 -27.07 23.48
N LYS A 486 -29.59 -27.67 24.68
CA LYS A 486 -29.58 -29.13 24.88
C LYS A 486 -30.68 -29.74 24.00
N LYS A 487 -30.32 -30.39 22.88
CA LYS A 487 -31.21 -31.30 22.16
C LYS A 487 -30.58 -32.69 22.13
N LYS A 488 -31.38 -33.67 22.55
CA LYS A 488 -31.06 -35.09 22.72
C LYS A 488 -30.43 -35.69 21.46
N ARG A 489 -29.37 -36.48 21.68
CA ARG A 489 -28.75 -37.45 20.77
C ARG A 489 -29.80 -38.28 20.03
N ARG A 490 -29.68 -38.35 18.71
CA ARG A 490 -29.98 -39.54 17.91
C ARG A 490 -29.17 -39.49 16.61
N ASP A 491 -28.59 -40.64 16.30
CA ASP A 491 -27.50 -40.83 15.34
C ASP A 491 -27.92 -40.63 13.87
N SER A 492 -27.14 -39.84 13.13
CA SER A 492 -26.91 -39.99 11.69
C SER A 492 -25.73 -39.12 11.23
N ILE A 493 -24.67 -39.79 10.75
CA ILE A 493 -23.62 -39.30 9.84
C ILE A 493 -22.79 -38.08 10.31
N SER A 494 -21.61 -38.40 10.88
CA SER A 494 -20.34 -37.66 10.79
C SER A 494 -20.40 -36.22 10.26
N SER A 495 -20.54 -35.23 11.16
CA SER A 495 -19.98 -33.90 10.88
C SER A 495 -18.46 -34.01 11.04
N SER A 496 -17.77 -34.45 10.01
CA SER A 496 -16.31 -34.39 9.95
C SER A 496 -15.91 -32.93 10.17
N ARG A 497 -15.08 -32.65 11.18
CA ARG A 497 -14.48 -31.31 11.35
C ARG A 497 -13.79 -30.95 10.03
N GLU A 498 -14.07 -29.74 9.54
CA GLU A 498 -13.54 -29.26 8.25
C GLU A 498 -12.01 -29.10 8.28
N PHE A 499 -11.48 -28.74 9.46
CA PHE A 499 -10.06 -28.57 9.71
C PHE A 499 -9.62 -29.40 10.92
N ALA A 500 -8.42 -29.95 10.86
CA ALA A 500 -7.77 -30.59 12.00
C ALA A 500 -6.94 -29.54 12.76
N ALA A 501 -7.03 -29.53 14.10
CA ALA A 501 -6.32 -28.56 14.94
C ALA A 501 -4.81 -28.83 15.04
N ASP A 502 -4.41 -30.07 14.77
CA ASP A 502 -3.04 -30.60 14.80
C ASP A 502 -2.48 -30.88 13.40
N ALA A 503 -3.07 -30.27 12.35
CA ALA A 503 -2.58 -30.40 10.99
C ALA A 503 -1.18 -29.80 10.85
N ASP A 504 -0.26 -30.56 10.25
CA ASP A 504 1.00 -29.99 9.75
C ASP A 504 0.75 -29.01 8.59
N GLU A 505 1.77 -28.23 8.21
CA GLU A 505 1.63 -27.17 7.20
C GLU A 505 1.08 -27.69 5.86
N ARG A 506 1.49 -28.89 5.44
CA ARG A 506 1.04 -29.50 4.18
C ARG A 506 -0.41 -29.94 4.24
N MET A 507 -0.80 -30.59 5.32
CA MET A 507 -2.19 -31.00 5.55
C MET A 507 -3.10 -29.78 5.72
N ALA A 508 -2.61 -28.72 6.38
CA ALA A 508 -3.33 -27.47 6.52
C ALA A 508 -3.57 -26.81 5.15
N ALA A 509 -2.54 -26.73 4.29
CA ALA A 509 -2.67 -26.23 2.93
C ALA A 509 -3.66 -27.06 2.09
N PHE A 510 -3.59 -28.39 2.18
CA PHE A 510 -4.53 -29.28 1.49
C PHE A 510 -5.98 -29.10 1.97
N GLN A 511 -6.22 -28.99 3.28
CA GLN A 511 -7.54 -28.77 3.85
C GLN A 511 -8.12 -27.40 3.43
N LEU A 512 -7.29 -26.35 3.45
CA LEU A 512 -7.64 -25.01 2.99
C LEU A 512 -8.09 -25.04 1.53
N LEU A 513 -7.26 -25.61 0.67
CA LEU A 513 -7.52 -25.69 -0.77
C LEU A 513 -8.71 -26.59 -1.07
N SER A 514 -8.90 -27.69 -0.35
CA SER A 514 -10.07 -28.57 -0.49
C SER A 514 -11.37 -27.84 -0.14
N SER A 515 -11.38 -27.07 0.95
CA SER A 515 -12.53 -26.22 1.34
C SER A 515 -12.79 -25.14 0.29
N PHE A 516 -11.74 -24.46 -0.18
CA PHE A 516 -11.88 -23.41 -1.20
C PHE A 516 -12.38 -23.96 -2.55
N ASN A 517 -11.85 -25.10 -2.99
CA ASN A 517 -12.27 -25.81 -4.21
C ASN A 517 -13.71 -26.29 -4.15
N LYS A 518 -14.18 -26.73 -2.97
CA LYS A 518 -15.57 -27.17 -2.78
C LYS A 518 -16.57 -26.07 -3.10
N HIS A 519 -16.22 -24.81 -2.79
CA HIS A 519 -17.10 -23.66 -2.96
C HIS A 519 -16.94 -22.94 -4.31
N ASN A 520 -15.73 -22.90 -4.88
CA ASN A 520 -15.45 -22.11 -6.08
C ASN A 520 -15.12 -22.96 -7.34
N GLY A 521 -14.76 -24.23 -7.16
CA GLY A 521 -14.34 -25.13 -8.25
C GLY A 521 -15.47 -25.92 -8.93
N GLY A 522 -16.74 -25.57 -8.72
CA GLY A 522 -17.88 -26.16 -9.43
C GLY A 522 -18.39 -27.52 -8.92
N LYS A 523 -17.86 -28.06 -7.80
CA LYS A 523 -18.27 -29.38 -7.27
C LYS A 523 -19.56 -29.36 -6.43
N MET A 524 -19.96 -28.20 -5.88
CA MET A 524 -21.12 -28.07 -4.98
C MET A 524 -21.95 -26.78 -5.21
N GLY A 525 -21.61 -26.01 -6.25
CA GLY A 525 -22.24 -24.73 -6.64
C GLY A 525 -21.72 -24.27 -8.01
N ASP A 526 -22.12 -23.08 -8.45
CA ASP A 526 -21.64 -22.51 -9.72
C ASP A 526 -20.12 -22.27 -9.68
N LYS A 527 -19.42 -22.67 -10.74
CA LYS A 527 -17.98 -22.40 -10.88
C LYS A 527 -17.78 -20.88 -10.99
N ASN A 528 -16.93 -20.31 -10.14
CA ASN A 528 -16.56 -18.91 -10.28
C ASN A 528 -15.71 -18.73 -11.56
N ALA A 529 -16.05 -17.74 -12.39
CA ALA A 529 -15.41 -17.53 -13.70
C ALA A 529 -13.93 -17.15 -13.59
N PHE A 530 -13.50 -16.58 -12.47
CA PHE A 530 -12.14 -16.09 -12.24
C PHE A 530 -11.26 -17.09 -11.47
N TYR A 531 -11.76 -18.31 -11.21
CA TYR A 531 -11.07 -19.32 -10.42
C TYR A 531 -10.77 -20.57 -11.25
N GLU A 532 -9.50 -20.97 -11.23
CA GLU A 532 -9.07 -22.23 -11.83
C GLU A 532 -8.31 -23.09 -10.80
N PRO A 533 -8.82 -24.30 -10.48
CA PRO A 533 -8.08 -25.25 -9.69
C PRO A 533 -6.90 -25.81 -10.50
N VAL A 534 -5.73 -25.92 -9.87
CA VAL A 534 -4.57 -26.55 -10.50
C VAL A 534 -4.65 -28.07 -10.32
N ASP A 535 -4.88 -28.80 -11.41
CA ASP A 535 -5.04 -30.28 -11.40
C ASP A 535 -3.70 -31.04 -11.58
N SER A 536 -2.56 -30.33 -11.60
CA SER A 536 -1.24 -30.93 -11.78
C SER A 536 -0.79 -31.71 -10.55
N LYS A 537 -0.38 -32.97 -10.74
CA LYS A 537 0.20 -33.81 -9.66
C LYS A 537 1.46 -33.23 -9.03
N ASN A 538 2.15 -32.32 -9.72
CA ASN A 538 3.36 -31.66 -9.23
C ASN A 538 3.08 -30.33 -8.50
N GLU A 539 1.83 -29.86 -8.50
CA GLU A 539 1.40 -28.56 -7.94
C GLU A 539 0.13 -28.72 -7.07
N MET A 540 0.08 -29.78 -6.26
CA MET A 540 -1.13 -30.18 -5.50
C MET A 540 -1.67 -29.12 -4.53
N ASN A 541 -0.86 -28.13 -4.14
CA ASN A 541 -1.22 -27.08 -3.18
C ASN A 541 -1.32 -25.70 -3.83
N SER A 542 -1.62 -25.64 -5.13
CA SER A 542 -1.73 -24.38 -5.86
C SER A 542 -3.15 -24.12 -6.39
N PHE A 543 -3.48 -22.85 -6.59
CA PHE A 543 -4.67 -22.42 -7.32
C PHE A 543 -4.36 -21.19 -8.19
N SER A 544 -5.15 -20.97 -9.23
CA SER A 544 -5.02 -19.79 -10.10
C SER A 544 -6.22 -18.86 -9.96
N VAL A 545 -5.94 -17.55 -10.04
CA VAL A 545 -6.96 -16.49 -10.12
C VAL A 545 -6.72 -15.67 -11.37
N GLU A 546 -7.78 -15.44 -12.15
CA GLU A 546 -7.77 -14.55 -13.31
C GLU A 546 -7.98 -13.10 -12.86
N HIS A 547 -6.88 -12.43 -12.52
CA HIS A 547 -6.90 -11.02 -12.15
C HIS A 547 -7.17 -10.11 -13.35
N PHE A 548 -7.41 -8.81 -13.12
CA PHE A 548 -7.64 -7.88 -14.23
C PHE A 548 -6.46 -7.73 -15.19
N TRP A 549 -5.24 -8.11 -14.78
CA TRP A 549 -4.03 -8.12 -15.61
C TRP A 549 -3.64 -9.51 -16.13
N GLY A 550 -4.42 -10.55 -15.83
CA GLY A 550 -4.21 -11.94 -16.25
C GLY A 550 -4.04 -12.94 -15.10
N GLU A 551 -3.88 -14.20 -15.47
CA GLU A 551 -3.78 -15.34 -14.56
C GLU A 551 -2.55 -15.25 -13.62
N VAL A 552 -2.78 -15.51 -12.33
CA VAL A 552 -1.72 -15.67 -11.33
C VAL A 552 -1.95 -16.93 -10.51
N SER A 553 -0.92 -17.78 -10.44
CA SER A 553 -0.94 -18.98 -9.60
C SER A 553 -0.35 -18.71 -8.21
N TYR A 554 -1.04 -19.19 -7.18
CA TYR A 554 -0.71 -19.04 -5.78
C TYR A 554 -0.40 -20.38 -5.12
N ASP A 555 0.65 -20.39 -4.31
CA ASP A 555 1.04 -21.53 -3.48
C ASP A 555 0.46 -21.38 -2.08
N VAL A 556 -0.41 -22.31 -1.66
CA VAL A 556 -1.18 -22.21 -0.41
C VAL A 556 -0.33 -22.58 0.83
N GLU A 557 0.87 -23.13 0.64
CA GLU A 557 1.78 -23.50 1.73
C GLU A 557 2.10 -22.28 2.63
N GLY A 558 1.91 -22.44 3.94
CA GLY A 558 2.13 -21.39 4.94
C GLY A 558 1.10 -20.25 4.97
N PHE A 559 0.02 -20.29 4.18
CA PHE A 559 -0.98 -19.22 4.14
C PHE A 559 -1.61 -18.95 5.52
N VAL A 560 -1.99 -20.01 6.24
CA VAL A 560 -2.68 -19.87 7.53
C VAL A 560 -1.76 -19.29 8.60
N ASP A 561 -0.51 -19.75 8.65
CA ASP A 561 0.48 -19.26 9.62
C ASP A 561 0.84 -17.79 9.35
N ARG A 562 1.03 -17.43 8.08
CA ARG A 562 1.25 -16.03 7.68
C ARG A 562 0.02 -15.15 7.90
N ASN A 563 -1.19 -15.71 7.79
CA ASN A 563 -2.42 -14.99 8.12
C ASN A 563 -2.60 -14.80 9.64
N LEU A 564 -2.16 -15.74 10.46
CA LEU A 564 -2.14 -15.62 11.92
C LEU A 564 -1.15 -14.54 12.38
N ASP A 565 0.01 -14.50 11.73
CA ASP A 565 1.08 -13.51 11.98
C ASP A 565 1.44 -13.36 13.48
N GLN A 566 1.44 -14.48 14.19
CA GLN A 566 1.62 -14.48 15.65
C GLN A 566 3.03 -14.09 16.05
N LEU A 567 3.10 -13.13 16.97
CA LEU A 567 4.29 -12.85 17.74
C LEU A 567 4.31 -13.74 18.97
N SER A 568 5.43 -14.41 19.22
CA SER A 568 5.58 -15.22 20.44
C SER A 568 5.43 -14.39 21.70
N SER A 569 4.65 -14.91 22.64
CA SER A 569 4.50 -14.38 23.99
C SER A 569 5.83 -14.31 24.75
N ASP A 570 6.77 -15.20 24.46
CA ASP A 570 8.10 -15.23 25.11
C ASP A 570 8.89 -13.97 24.76
N PHE A 571 8.85 -13.54 23.49
CA PHE A 571 9.49 -12.28 23.08
C PHE A 571 8.83 -11.10 23.78
N VAL A 572 7.50 -11.06 23.82
CA VAL A 572 6.77 -9.99 24.52
C VAL A 572 7.18 -9.94 26.00
N ALA A 573 7.26 -11.08 26.68
CA ALA A 573 7.69 -11.18 28.07
C ALA A 573 9.15 -10.72 28.27
N VAL A 574 10.07 -11.12 27.39
CA VAL A 574 11.49 -10.73 27.47
C VAL A 574 11.69 -9.23 27.27
N PHE A 575 10.96 -8.61 26.34
CA PHE A 575 11.14 -7.18 26.04
C PHE A 575 10.36 -6.24 26.94
N ARG A 576 9.11 -6.59 27.32
CA ARG A 576 8.30 -5.80 28.26
C ARG A 576 8.74 -5.99 29.70
N GLY A 577 9.33 -7.15 30.01
CA GLY A 577 9.50 -7.62 31.37
C GLY A 577 8.22 -8.20 31.92
N ASP A 578 8.37 -8.99 32.97
CA ASP A 578 7.26 -9.38 33.83
C ASP A 578 7.43 -8.65 35.17
N SER A 579 6.40 -8.68 36.02
CA SER A 579 6.44 -7.99 37.32
C SER A 579 7.33 -8.71 38.36
N THR A 580 8.11 -9.71 37.95
CA THR A 580 9.02 -10.44 38.83
C THR A 580 10.39 -9.76 38.90
N ALA A 581 11.15 -10.07 39.94
CA ALA A 581 12.49 -9.51 40.12
C ALA A 581 13.51 -10.04 39.09
N GLU A 582 13.20 -11.16 38.43
CA GLU A 582 14.11 -11.93 37.57
C GLU A 582 14.11 -11.42 36.12
N ASN A 583 12.96 -10.96 35.60
CA ASN A 583 12.85 -10.43 34.24
C ASN A 583 12.35 -8.98 34.23
N ARG A 584 13.28 -8.03 34.29
CA ARG A 584 13.00 -6.59 34.30
C ARG A 584 12.64 -6.00 32.93
N GLY A 585 12.59 -6.82 31.88
CA GLY A 585 12.41 -6.35 30.51
C GLY A 585 13.65 -5.68 29.92
N SER A 586 13.49 -5.08 28.74
CA SER A 586 14.58 -4.36 28.09
C SER A 586 14.97 -3.10 28.87
N ARG A 587 16.25 -3.00 29.24
CA ARG A 587 16.89 -1.81 29.80
C ARG A 587 17.07 -0.69 28.76
N ASN A 588 16.89 -0.99 27.48
CA ASN A 588 16.94 -0.02 26.40
C ASN A 588 15.53 0.56 26.20
N GLU A 589 15.27 1.75 26.74
CA GLU A 589 13.95 2.41 26.69
C GLU A 589 13.37 2.49 25.28
N PHE A 590 14.21 2.65 24.26
CA PHE A 590 13.74 2.68 22.87
C PHE A 590 13.21 1.32 22.44
N VAL A 591 13.94 0.25 22.72
CA VAL A 591 13.53 -1.13 22.40
C VAL A 591 12.31 -1.53 23.21
N ALA A 592 12.27 -1.24 24.51
CA ALA A 592 11.08 -1.43 25.35
C ALA A 592 9.86 -0.69 24.77
N GLY A 593 10.06 0.53 24.25
CA GLY A 593 9.05 1.34 23.58
C GLY A 593 8.44 0.69 22.33
N LEU A 594 9.20 -0.15 21.61
CA LEU A 594 8.71 -0.88 20.45
C LEU A 594 7.69 -1.97 20.81
N PHE A 595 7.75 -2.50 22.03
CA PHE A 595 6.89 -3.60 22.48
C PHE A 595 5.68 -3.14 23.31
N THR A 596 5.35 -1.84 23.38
CA THR A 596 4.21 -1.34 24.19
C THR A 596 2.83 -1.88 23.74
N ASP A 597 1.81 -1.75 24.58
CA ASP A 597 0.41 -2.12 24.26
C ASP A 597 -0.19 -1.34 23.08
N LYS A 598 0.44 -0.21 22.70
CA LYS A 598 0.04 0.55 21.50
C LYS A 598 0.61 -0.05 20.21
N ALA A 599 1.71 -0.80 20.30
CA ALA A 599 2.45 -1.33 19.16
C ALA A 599 2.21 -2.83 18.94
N VAL A 600 1.93 -3.56 20.03
CA VAL A 600 1.70 -5.01 20.02
C VAL A 600 0.35 -5.31 20.68
N ALA A 601 -0.57 -5.88 19.90
CA ALA A 601 -1.82 -6.43 20.42
C ALA A 601 -1.51 -7.70 21.22
N THR A 602 -2.07 -7.84 22.42
CA THR A 602 -1.87 -9.00 23.28
C THR A 602 -3.18 -9.52 23.84
N GLU A 603 -3.30 -10.84 23.97
CA GLU A 603 -4.39 -11.50 24.69
C GLU A 603 -3.81 -12.23 25.90
N VAL A 604 -4.42 -12.01 27.07
CA VAL A 604 -3.95 -12.55 28.35
C VAL A 604 -4.79 -13.75 28.79
N HIS A 605 -4.19 -14.62 29.60
CA HIS A 605 -4.85 -15.82 30.09
C HIS A 605 -6.06 -15.46 30.99
N PRO A 606 -7.26 -16.07 30.81
CA PRO A 606 -8.47 -15.69 31.54
C PRO A 606 -8.38 -15.82 33.07
N ARG A 607 -7.47 -16.67 33.57
CA ARG A 607 -7.22 -16.88 35.01
C ARG A 607 -5.93 -16.23 35.50
N ASN A 608 -5.09 -15.72 34.61
CA ASN A 608 -3.83 -15.07 34.97
C ASN A 608 -3.56 -13.88 34.02
N GLU A 609 -3.97 -12.70 34.45
CA GLU A 609 -3.86 -11.45 33.66
C GLU A 609 -2.42 -11.06 33.31
N ARG A 610 -1.41 -11.70 33.95
CA ARG A 610 0.01 -11.43 33.70
C ARG A 610 0.61 -12.28 32.59
N THR A 611 -0.04 -13.39 32.22
CA THR A 611 0.47 -14.29 31.19
C THR A 611 -0.14 -13.94 29.84
N VAL A 612 0.69 -13.46 28.92
CA VAL A 612 0.30 -13.26 27.52
C VAL A 612 0.23 -14.63 26.83
N VAL A 613 -0.90 -14.93 26.22
CA VAL A 613 -1.15 -16.19 25.49
C VAL A 613 -0.98 -15.99 23.99
N GLN A 614 -1.34 -14.81 23.48
CA GLN A 614 -1.17 -14.46 22.08
C GLN A 614 -0.67 -13.03 21.96
N ALA A 615 0.15 -12.78 20.95
CA ALA A 615 0.54 -11.44 20.57
C ALA A 615 0.62 -11.30 19.05
N GLN A 616 0.45 -10.08 18.56
CA GLN A 616 0.57 -9.75 17.14
C GLN A 616 1.08 -8.32 16.98
N ALA A 617 2.07 -8.14 16.10
CA ALA A 617 2.50 -6.80 15.70
C ALA A 617 1.49 -6.22 14.69
N LEU A 618 1.26 -4.91 14.76
CA LEU A 618 0.32 -4.25 13.86
C LEU A 618 0.83 -4.26 12.42
N ALA A 619 0.00 -4.70 11.48
CA ALA A 619 0.34 -4.74 10.05
C ALA A 619 -0.53 -3.80 9.19
N VAL A 620 -1.51 -3.16 9.81
CA VAL A 620 -2.43 -2.18 9.22
C VAL A 620 -2.37 -0.86 10.00
N PRO A 621 -2.80 0.27 9.41
CA PRO A 621 -2.71 1.57 10.06
C PRO A 621 -3.48 1.62 11.39
N THR A 622 -2.88 2.24 12.41
CA THR A 622 -3.56 2.53 13.69
C THR A 622 -4.49 3.74 13.60
N ARG A 623 -4.15 4.68 12.71
CA ARG A 623 -4.90 5.90 12.43
C ARG A 623 -5.90 5.66 11.30
N ALA A 624 -7.04 6.33 11.35
CA ALA A 624 -8.04 6.25 10.28
C ALA A 624 -7.60 7.06 9.04
N PRO A 625 -7.94 6.60 7.81
CA PRO A 625 -7.70 7.36 6.59
C PRO A 625 -8.45 8.69 6.59
N SER A 626 -9.74 8.72 6.94
CA SER A 626 -10.49 9.95 7.21
C SER A 626 -10.68 10.17 8.72
N MET A 627 -10.48 11.41 9.17
CA MET A 627 -10.82 11.84 10.53
C MET A 627 -12.21 12.51 10.61
N MET A 628 -12.86 12.74 9.44
CA MET A 628 -14.19 13.38 9.37
C MET A 628 -15.29 12.50 9.99
N HIS A 629 -15.10 11.18 9.98
CA HIS A 629 -15.99 10.27 10.69
C HIS A 629 -15.72 10.25 12.19
N ARG A 630 -16.78 10.49 12.94
CA ARG A 630 -16.83 10.43 14.41
C ARG A 630 -16.18 9.12 14.87
N LYS A 631 -15.07 9.26 15.62
CA LYS A 631 -14.27 8.17 16.22
C LYS A 631 -15.09 6.89 16.43
N LEU A 632 -14.94 5.90 15.55
CA LEU A 632 -15.19 4.52 15.95
C LEU A 632 -14.28 4.26 17.15
N PRO A 633 -14.79 3.64 18.23
CA PRO A 633 -14.09 3.60 19.52
C PRO A 633 -12.70 2.98 19.37
N ALA A 634 -11.81 3.34 20.29
CA ALA A 634 -10.41 2.89 20.44
C ALA A 634 -10.20 1.37 20.58
N ALA A 635 -11.19 0.56 20.20
CA ALA A 635 -11.18 -0.89 20.10
C ALA A 635 -10.34 -1.42 18.92
N ARG A 636 -9.84 -0.56 18.00
CA ARG A 636 -8.99 -0.95 16.86
C ARG A 636 -7.70 -1.70 17.22
N ILE A 637 -7.25 -1.63 18.47
CA ILE A 637 -5.89 -2.08 18.88
C ILE A 637 -5.90 -3.37 19.71
N ARG A 638 -7.06 -3.94 20.07
CA ARG A 638 -7.13 -4.84 21.23
C ARG A 638 -7.41 -6.32 20.98
N ARG A 639 -7.41 -6.82 19.74
CA ARG A 639 -7.60 -8.27 19.50
C ARG A 639 -6.61 -8.79 18.50
N VAL A 640 -5.98 -9.90 18.86
CA VAL A 640 -5.23 -10.72 17.90
C VAL A 640 -6.25 -11.30 16.93
N GLY A 641 -5.92 -11.28 15.65
CA GLY A 641 -6.85 -11.78 14.63
C GLY A 641 -6.17 -11.99 13.30
N ALA A 642 -6.90 -12.63 12.39
CA ALA A 642 -6.38 -12.90 11.06
C ALA A 642 -6.05 -11.63 10.27
N LEU A 643 -4.85 -11.61 9.72
CA LEU A 643 -4.25 -10.49 9.02
C LEU A 643 -5.01 -10.12 7.74
N ALA A 644 -5.45 -11.09 6.95
CA ALA A 644 -6.22 -10.87 5.73
C ALA A 644 -7.54 -10.15 6.01
N THR A 645 -8.25 -10.53 7.08
CA THR A 645 -9.48 -9.86 7.50
C THR A 645 -9.23 -8.46 8.05
N GLN A 646 -8.15 -8.26 8.82
CA GLN A 646 -7.74 -6.91 9.26
C GLN A 646 -7.41 -6.01 8.06
N PHE A 647 -6.68 -6.56 7.09
CA PHE A 647 -6.29 -5.86 5.88
C PHE A 647 -7.48 -5.52 4.98
N ASN A 648 -8.41 -6.45 4.77
CA ASN A 648 -9.65 -6.18 4.04
C ASN A 648 -10.47 -5.05 4.69
N ARG A 649 -10.61 -5.06 6.03
CA ARG A 649 -11.28 -3.97 6.75
C ARG A 649 -10.56 -2.63 6.56
N ALA A 650 -9.24 -2.60 6.70
CA ALA A 650 -8.44 -1.39 6.51
C ALA A 650 -8.54 -0.84 5.08
N LEU A 651 -8.53 -1.72 4.07
CA LEU A 651 -8.74 -1.33 2.67
C LEU A 651 -10.17 -0.84 2.42
N ALA A 652 -11.20 -1.48 2.98
CA ALA A 652 -12.57 -1.01 2.85
C ALA A 652 -12.75 0.41 3.44
N GLU A 653 -12.12 0.70 4.58
CA GLU A 653 -12.10 2.06 5.15
C GLU A 653 -11.35 3.06 4.27
N LEU A 654 -10.24 2.66 3.65
CA LEU A 654 -9.54 3.48 2.67
C LEU A 654 -10.43 3.79 1.47
N ILE A 655 -11.05 2.77 0.86
CA ILE A 655 -11.96 2.95 -0.28
C ILE A 655 -13.13 3.87 0.09
N SER A 656 -13.76 3.67 1.25
CA SER A 656 -14.83 4.57 1.74
C SER A 656 -14.34 6.01 1.89
N THR A 657 -13.11 6.20 2.37
CA THR A 657 -12.51 7.54 2.47
C THR A 657 -12.24 8.14 1.09
N LEU A 658 -11.81 7.34 0.10
CA LEU A 658 -11.60 7.81 -1.26
C LEU A 658 -12.90 8.19 -1.95
N ASP A 659 -13.98 7.46 -1.68
CA ASP A 659 -15.33 7.72 -2.21
C ASP A 659 -15.91 9.06 -1.72
N GLU A 660 -15.48 9.54 -0.56
CA GLU A 660 -15.82 10.87 -0.02
C GLU A 660 -14.97 12.02 -0.61
N THR A 661 -13.97 11.69 -1.42
CA THR A 661 -13.15 12.66 -2.14
C THR A 661 -13.50 12.68 -3.62
N LEU A 662 -13.05 13.71 -4.34
CA LEU A 662 -13.02 13.63 -5.79
C LEU A 662 -11.74 12.89 -6.25
N PRO A 663 -11.86 11.71 -6.88
CA PRO A 663 -10.69 10.92 -7.28
C PRO A 663 -10.15 11.34 -8.66
N TRP A 664 -8.83 11.34 -8.75
CA TRP A 664 -8.02 11.60 -9.93
C TRP A 664 -7.09 10.40 -10.14
N PHE A 665 -7.17 9.75 -11.29
CA PHE A 665 -6.46 8.50 -11.57
C PHE A 665 -5.25 8.75 -12.46
N VAL A 666 -4.10 8.20 -12.07
CA VAL A 666 -2.89 8.16 -12.88
C VAL A 666 -2.56 6.69 -13.15
N VAL A 667 -2.88 6.25 -14.37
CA VAL A 667 -2.57 4.89 -14.85
C VAL A 667 -1.15 4.87 -15.38
N CYS A 668 -0.26 4.28 -14.59
CA CYS A 668 1.15 4.15 -14.90
C CYS A 668 1.40 2.87 -15.70
N VAL A 669 1.87 3.02 -16.93
CA VAL A 669 2.12 1.94 -17.88
C VAL A 669 3.63 1.74 -18.05
N ARG A 670 4.09 0.50 -17.90
CA ARG A 670 5.46 0.14 -18.23
C ARG A 670 5.62 0.12 -19.75
N SER A 671 6.47 0.98 -20.30
CA SER A 671 6.64 1.10 -21.76
C SER A 671 7.28 -0.15 -22.38
N ASN A 672 8.22 -0.78 -21.68
CA ASN A 672 8.84 -2.04 -22.10
C ASN A 672 9.47 -2.83 -20.92
N ASP A 673 9.69 -4.12 -21.11
CA ASP A 673 10.28 -4.99 -20.07
C ASP A 673 11.79 -4.84 -19.93
N GLN A 674 12.48 -4.31 -20.95
CA GLN A 674 13.94 -4.13 -20.95
C GLN A 674 14.40 -2.86 -20.22
N ALA A 675 13.48 -2.06 -19.70
CA ALA A 675 13.75 -0.75 -19.12
C ALA A 675 14.56 0.18 -20.05
N LYS A 676 14.33 0.07 -21.37
CA LYS A 676 15.01 0.87 -22.39
C LYS A 676 14.31 2.21 -22.55
N PRO A 677 15.03 3.34 -22.47
CA PRO A 677 14.45 4.65 -22.75
C PRO A 677 14.05 4.83 -24.22
N GLY A 678 13.10 5.73 -24.47
CA GLY A 678 12.70 6.19 -25.81
C GLY A 678 11.95 5.18 -26.70
N TRP A 679 11.65 3.98 -26.20
CA TRP A 679 10.97 2.92 -26.95
C TRP A 679 9.80 2.30 -26.17
N ALA A 680 8.70 2.01 -26.84
CA ALA A 680 7.55 1.33 -26.23
C ALA A 680 7.18 0.05 -26.98
N ASP A 681 7.06 -1.06 -26.24
CA ASP A 681 6.57 -2.33 -26.78
C ASP A 681 5.03 -2.28 -26.87
N ALA A 682 4.53 -2.21 -28.10
CA ALA A 682 3.09 -2.17 -28.37
C ALA A 682 2.32 -3.34 -27.73
N ARG A 683 2.91 -4.55 -27.65
CA ARG A 683 2.23 -5.70 -27.02
C ARG A 683 2.12 -5.54 -25.51
N LYS A 684 3.18 -5.01 -24.87
CA LYS A 684 3.16 -4.71 -23.43
C LYS A 684 2.15 -3.62 -23.11
N VAL A 685 2.15 -2.53 -23.88
CA VAL A 685 1.21 -1.43 -23.71
C VAL A 685 -0.23 -1.90 -23.97
N LEU A 686 -0.46 -2.80 -24.93
CA LEU A 686 -1.77 -3.42 -25.19
C LEU A 686 -2.29 -4.26 -24.02
N GLY A 687 -1.40 -4.93 -23.28
CA GLY A 687 -1.77 -5.59 -22.03
C GLY A 687 -2.36 -4.59 -21.02
N ALA A 688 -1.68 -3.47 -20.79
CA ALA A 688 -2.11 -2.43 -19.85
C ALA A 688 -3.39 -1.71 -20.30
N VAL A 689 -3.37 -1.13 -21.52
CA VAL A 689 -4.43 -1.32 -22.52
C VAL A 689 -5.79 -1.83 -22.03
N ARG A 690 -5.90 -3.14 -22.22
CA ARG A 690 -7.04 -4.00 -21.93
C ARG A 690 -7.30 -4.17 -20.44
N SER A 691 -6.24 -4.26 -19.62
CA SER A 691 -6.34 -4.46 -18.16
C SER A 691 -7.13 -3.33 -17.48
N PHE A 692 -6.98 -2.10 -17.98
CA PHE A 692 -7.68 -0.92 -17.48
C PHE A 692 -8.87 -0.49 -18.34
N ALA A 693 -9.25 -1.29 -19.36
CA ALA A 693 -10.33 -0.98 -20.30
C ALA A 693 -10.24 0.47 -20.84
N LEU A 694 -9.04 0.92 -21.24
CA LEU A 694 -8.82 2.32 -21.60
C LEU A 694 -9.57 2.73 -22.86
N ASP A 695 -9.85 1.81 -23.78
CA ASP A 695 -10.71 2.01 -24.94
C ASP A 695 -12.17 2.26 -24.54
N ALA A 696 -12.69 1.53 -23.57
CA ALA A 696 -14.01 1.80 -22.99
C ALA A 696 -14.03 3.14 -22.24
N ALA A 697 -12.96 3.45 -21.50
CA ALA A 697 -12.83 4.73 -20.79
C ALA A 697 -12.80 5.92 -21.76
N VAL A 698 -12.11 5.80 -22.90
CA VAL A 698 -12.09 6.80 -23.98
C VAL A 698 -13.51 7.10 -24.47
N LYS A 699 -14.29 6.05 -24.76
CA LYS A 699 -15.70 6.19 -25.19
C LYS A 699 -16.57 6.83 -24.11
N ARG A 700 -16.44 6.35 -22.85
CA ARG A 700 -17.24 6.82 -21.72
C ARG A 700 -16.96 8.28 -21.36
N LYS A 701 -15.74 8.77 -21.59
CA LYS A 701 -15.26 10.10 -21.20
C LYS A 701 -15.31 11.14 -22.32
N GLN A 702 -16.01 10.86 -23.43
CA GLN A 702 -16.28 11.85 -24.48
C GLN A 702 -17.10 13.03 -23.95
N VAL A 703 -18.10 12.72 -23.13
CA VAL A 703 -18.94 13.70 -22.43
C VAL A 703 -18.78 13.47 -20.93
N GLU A 704 -18.18 14.44 -20.26
CA GLU A 704 -17.98 14.43 -18.81
C GLU A 704 -18.27 15.83 -18.25
N TYR A 705 -19.24 15.91 -17.34
CA TYR A 705 -19.52 17.14 -16.61
C TYR A 705 -18.63 17.22 -15.37
N ALA A 706 -17.62 18.09 -15.41
CA ALA A 706 -16.63 18.22 -14.33
C ALA A 706 -17.13 19.03 -13.12
N ALA A 707 -18.25 19.74 -13.25
CA ALA A 707 -18.87 20.52 -12.19
C ALA A 707 -20.39 20.54 -12.34
N ALA A 708 -21.10 20.42 -11.22
CA ALA A 708 -22.55 20.62 -11.13
C ALA A 708 -22.82 21.81 -10.20
N MET A 709 -23.71 22.71 -10.61
CA MET A 709 -24.10 23.89 -9.85
C MET A 709 -25.60 24.16 -10.02
N LEU A 710 -26.23 24.68 -8.97
CA LEU A 710 -27.59 25.19 -9.13
C LEU A 710 -27.56 26.40 -10.10
N PRO A 711 -28.58 26.58 -10.95
CA PRO A 711 -28.62 27.69 -11.90
C PRO A 711 -28.45 29.07 -11.22
N GLN A 712 -28.98 29.23 -10.01
CA GLN A 712 -28.82 30.45 -9.24
C GLN A 712 -27.37 30.68 -8.82
N ASP A 713 -26.70 29.66 -8.25
CA ASP A 713 -25.31 29.76 -7.81
C ASP A 713 -24.37 30.03 -8.99
N PHE A 714 -24.62 29.37 -10.13
CA PHE A 714 -23.87 29.63 -11.37
C PHE A 714 -24.09 31.08 -11.84
N ALA A 715 -25.35 31.51 -11.95
CA ALA A 715 -25.66 32.84 -12.44
C ALA A 715 -25.11 33.95 -11.52
N ASP A 716 -25.04 33.72 -10.21
CA ASP A 716 -24.48 34.66 -9.25
C ASP A 716 -22.95 34.66 -9.29
N ARG A 717 -22.31 33.48 -9.40
CA ARG A 717 -20.86 33.34 -9.55
C ARG A 717 -20.34 33.97 -10.84
N TYR A 718 -21.05 33.79 -11.95
CA TYR A 718 -20.68 34.29 -13.27
C TYR A 718 -21.41 35.57 -13.68
N ALA A 719 -22.06 36.26 -12.74
CA ALA A 719 -22.89 37.44 -13.02
C ALA A 719 -22.19 38.51 -13.88
N ARG A 720 -20.89 38.74 -13.62
CA ARG A 720 -20.08 39.69 -14.41
C ARG A 720 -19.89 39.23 -15.85
N VAL A 721 -19.53 37.95 -16.05
CA VAL A 721 -19.34 37.36 -17.38
C VAL A 721 -20.65 37.38 -18.17
N ILE A 722 -21.76 37.06 -17.52
CA ILE A 722 -23.10 37.12 -18.13
C ILE A 722 -23.46 38.55 -18.52
N ALA A 723 -23.14 39.54 -17.69
CA ALA A 723 -23.37 40.95 -18.02
C ALA A 723 -22.54 41.43 -19.22
N ASP A 724 -21.30 40.93 -19.36
CA ASP A 724 -20.40 41.31 -20.45
C ASP A 724 -20.77 40.62 -21.78
N VAL A 725 -21.10 39.32 -21.72
CA VAL A 725 -21.33 38.47 -22.91
C VAL A 725 -22.80 38.45 -23.36
N ALA A 726 -23.74 38.50 -22.40
CA ALA A 726 -25.18 38.43 -22.64
C ALA A 726 -25.95 39.54 -21.88
N PRO A 727 -25.68 40.84 -22.15
CA PRO A 727 -26.19 41.97 -21.36
C PRO A 727 -27.72 42.08 -21.32
N ALA A 728 -28.42 41.62 -22.37
CA ALA A 728 -29.88 41.61 -22.41
C ALA A 728 -30.49 40.61 -21.42
N ALA A 729 -29.86 39.44 -21.27
CA ALA A 729 -30.33 38.38 -20.38
C ALA A 729 -29.90 38.59 -18.92
N ALA A 730 -28.81 39.33 -18.68
CA ALA A 730 -28.31 39.65 -17.34
C ALA A 730 -29.34 40.35 -16.43
N ARG A 731 -30.36 40.99 -17.01
CA ARG A 731 -31.47 41.65 -16.29
C ARG A 731 -32.65 40.73 -15.98
N SER A 732 -32.64 39.49 -16.46
CA SER A 732 -33.70 38.52 -16.19
C SER A 732 -33.70 38.11 -14.72
N SER A 733 -34.89 38.00 -14.12
CA SER A 733 -35.07 37.43 -12.78
C SER A 733 -34.93 35.91 -12.76
N ASP A 734 -35.03 35.25 -13.93
CA ASP A 734 -34.86 33.81 -14.05
C ASP A 734 -33.38 33.44 -14.24
N ALA A 735 -32.83 32.70 -13.29
CA ALA A 735 -31.45 32.21 -13.33
C ALA A 735 -31.21 31.21 -14.47
N ARG A 736 -32.20 30.37 -14.81
CA ARG A 736 -32.04 29.40 -15.89
C ARG A 736 -31.94 30.10 -17.25
N ALA A 737 -32.77 31.12 -17.49
CA ALA A 737 -32.65 31.98 -18.65
C ALA A 737 -31.30 32.71 -18.75
N ARG A 738 -30.74 33.18 -17.61
CA ARG A 738 -29.39 33.78 -17.57
C ARG A 738 -28.30 32.78 -17.99
N CYS A 739 -28.41 31.54 -17.52
CA CYS A 739 -27.47 30.46 -17.88
C CYS A 739 -27.58 30.06 -19.36
N LEU A 740 -28.80 29.89 -19.87
CA LEU A 740 -29.05 29.58 -21.29
C LEU A 740 -28.51 30.66 -22.20
N ALA A 741 -28.75 31.93 -21.88
CA ALA A 741 -28.24 33.04 -22.70
C ALA A 741 -26.72 33.07 -22.76
N LEU A 742 -26.03 32.72 -21.67
CA LEU A 742 -24.57 32.58 -21.68
C LEU A 742 -24.12 31.41 -22.55
N LYS A 743 -24.77 30.24 -22.40
CA LYS A 743 -24.51 29.04 -23.20
C LYS A 743 -24.62 29.36 -24.69
N ASP A 744 -25.71 29.99 -25.10
CA ASP A 744 -25.96 30.36 -26.49
C ASP A 744 -24.95 31.40 -27.00
N ALA A 745 -24.66 32.43 -26.19
CA ALA A 745 -23.74 33.49 -26.56
C ALA A 745 -22.29 33.01 -26.72
N LEU A 746 -21.90 31.97 -25.97
CA LEU A 746 -20.60 31.31 -26.08
C LEU A 746 -20.60 30.13 -27.06
N ALA A 747 -21.74 29.83 -27.70
CA ALA A 747 -21.94 28.69 -28.58
C ALA A 747 -21.52 27.35 -27.94
N LEU A 748 -21.82 27.17 -26.66
CA LEU A 748 -21.55 25.93 -25.93
C LEU A 748 -22.63 24.89 -26.26
N ASP A 749 -22.21 23.71 -26.70
CA ASP A 749 -23.12 22.59 -26.93
C ASP A 749 -23.53 21.89 -25.61
N ASP A 750 -24.44 20.92 -25.71
CA ASP A 750 -24.91 20.13 -24.57
C ASP A 750 -23.79 19.32 -23.89
N SER A 751 -22.71 19.00 -24.62
CA SER A 751 -21.57 18.28 -24.06
C SER A 751 -20.68 19.18 -23.19
N ALA A 752 -20.66 20.49 -23.46
CA ALA A 752 -19.93 21.48 -22.70
C ALA A 752 -20.76 22.07 -21.54
N MET A 753 -22.08 22.25 -21.73
CA MET A 753 -22.98 22.77 -20.71
C MET A 753 -24.41 22.25 -20.92
N ALA A 754 -24.95 21.51 -19.96
CA ALA A 754 -26.36 21.08 -19.94
C ALA A 754 -27.12 21.77 -18.78
N LEU A 755 -28.42 22.00 -18.96
CA LEU A 755 -29.26 22.82 -18.07
C LEU A 755 -30.62 22.21 -17.77
#